data_AF-T1GJB4-F1
#
_entry.id   AF-T1GJB4-F1
#
_cell.length_a   1.000
_cell.length_b   1.000
_cell.length_c   1.000
_cell.angle_alpha   90.00
_cell.angle_beta   90.00
_cell.angle_gamma   90.00
#
_symmetry.space_group_name_H-M   'P 1'
#
loop_
_entity.id
_entity.type
_entity.pdbx_description
1 polymer ?
#
loop_
_entity_poly.entity_id
_entity_poly.type
_entity_poly.pdbx_seq_one_letter_code
_entity_poly.pdbx_strand_id
1 'polypeptide(L)'
;VSNLVLKDINLTRAINQAAEESIKDHKLNCDSKIQNEEFDSEKEQILYQTHVKKQEKRGYSILMNMRSTINHYLLAFTSWVLYKLLPCFLSGVITHTKQIEMLKTASEKAPGIPLIFLPLHRSHLDYIMSFSSSWKQFEIPVFGGLLRGLGAFFIKRKIDPVTGKKDILYRAILHLYMQHALKQGHNIEFFIEGGRTRTGKPCLPKSGILSVIVNAFMDGTIPDALLVPVSVNYEKLVDGNFVNEQTGKKKNPETFKKAVSAIWKALNSKYGLMRIDFNEPYSIKELVSTYNKIAKSNGEPTRVYKPSARQLQHNQSTSSLYGTDVVCEEHRALIDSISRQIVYDCSVATSVMTTNALAHLLLTSFRQGGYEKDISEALDNLRKVLYGQRDIGFSGKSTDIIRYAADLLGETLVSRTKQDDDFFIKPISSIESLIELAYYANSLTPHFILHSVMDSGISRRLLLDTCIENCDVLRYEFILNKPTQALEDMLEQILDELVMRDIIRTKNIEEEECAKQSRKLVKYLENEMTDFYDSEEETDIEVPEIFRSENTIREQQNLMNILAPYAHTYYYVAQSLKLLNNTSILETEFVKIIISDIKKNVDNSICPYGESVSTESVKNCLKLFEKWSVINIYSQHGLRLLSLGTSMIHPTTL
;
A
#
# COMPACT_ATOMS: atom_id res chain seq x y z
N VAL A 1 -32.44 3.67 -2.72
CA VAL A 1 -31.40 4.72 -2.52
C VAL A 1 -31.67 6.00 -3.30
N SER A 2 -31.65 6.02 -4.65
CA SER A 2 -31.76 7.28 -5.42
C SER A 2 -32.98 8.14 -5.10
N ASN A 3 -34.16 7.52 -4.90
CA ASN A 3 -35.38 8.25 -4.52
C ASN A 3 -35.30 8.88 -3.12
N LEU A 4 -34.51 8.30 -2.21
CA LEU A 4 -34.28 8.86 -0.87
C LEU A 4 -33.37 10.09 -0.95
N VAL A 5 -32.31 10.00 -1.76
CA VAL A 5 -31.38 11.12 -1.99
C VAL A 5 -32.10 12.33 -2.59
N LEU A 6 -32.99 12.12 -3.56
CA LEU A 6 -33.75 13.21 -4.18
C LEU A 6 -34.73 13.91 -3.23
N LYS A 7 -35.15 13.24 -2.15
CA LYS A 7 -36.05 13.79 -1.13
C LYS A 7 -35.31 14.38 0.08
N ASP A 8 -33.99 14.30 0.11
CA ASP A 8 -33.18 14.70 1.26
C ASP A 8 -33.01 16.23 1.32
N ILE A 9 -33.29 16.82 2.49
CA ILE A 9 -33.19 18.28 2.72
C ILE A 9 -31.76 18.79 2.50
N ASN A 10 -30.75 17.97 2.79
CA ASN A 10 -29.36 18.35 2.61
C ASN A 10 -28.99 18.48 1.12
N LEU A 11 -29.66 17.74 0.23
CA LEU A 11 -29.49 17.91 -1.21
C LEU A 11 -30.02 19.27 -1.65
N THR A 12 -31.21 19.67 -1.18
CA THR A 12 -31.79 20.99 -1.47
C THR A 12 -30.87 22.12 -0.99
N ARG A 13 -30.29 21.99 0.21
CA ARG A 13 -29.31 22.96 0.73
C ARG A 13 -28.07 23.05 -0.17
N ALA A 14 -27.51 21.91 -0.59
CA ALA A 14 -26.34 21.88 -1.47
C ALA A 14 -26.63 22.47 -2.87
N ILE A 15 -27.85 22.27 -3.39
CA ILE A 15 -28.29 22.88 -4.65
C ILE A 15 -28.34 24.41 -4.53
N ASN A 16 -28.92 24.93 -3.45
CA ASN A 16 -28.98 26.38 -3.19
C ASN A 16 -27.58 26.99 -3.07
N GLN A 17 -26.69 26.35 -2.30
CA GLN A 17 -25.30 26.80 -2.16
C GLN A 17 -24.55 26.81 -3.50
N ALA A 18 -24.70 25.74 -4.30
CA ALA A 18 -24.09 25.68 -5.62
C ALA A 18 -24.67 26.72 -6.61
N ALA A 19 -25.94 27.08 -6.45
CA ALA A 19 -26.57 28.15 -7.22
C ALA A 19 -25.99 29.52 -6.84
N GLU A 20 -25.85 29.81 -5.54
CA GLU A 20 -25.24 31.04 -5.04
C GLU A 20 -23.79 31.23 -5.52
N GLU A 21 -22.96 30.19 -5.45
CA GLU A 21 -21.60 30.24 -5.98
C GLU A 21 -21.57 30.50 -7.50
N SER A 22 -22.49 29.86 -8.23
CA SER A 22 -22.59 30.06 -9.67
C SER A 22 -23.05 31.48 -10.03
N ILE A 23 -23.85 32.12 -9.19
CA ILE A 23 -24.28 33.52 -9.36
C ILE A 23 -23.13 34.46 -9.05
N LYS A 24 -22.36 34.21 -7.98
CA LYS A 24 -21.15 35.00 -7.65
C LYS A 24 -20.13 34.96 -8.79
N ASP A 25 -19.85 33.78 -9.36
CA ASP A 25 -18.99 33.64 -10.54
C ASP A 25 -19.53 34.40 -11.75
N HIS A 26 -20.86 34.39 -11.94
CA HIS A 26 -21.50 35.08 -13.06
C HIS A 26 -21.38 36.60 -12.90
N LYS A 27 -21.61 37.15 -11.70
CA LYS A 27 -21.43 38.58 -11.40
C LYS A 27 -19.98 39.02 -11.59
N LEU A 28 -19.01 38.27 -11.06
CA LEU A 28 -17.56 38.53 -11.25
C LEU A 28 -17.15 38.58 -12.73
N ASN A 29 -17.72 37.71 -13.58
CA ASN A 29 -17.44 37.71 -15.02
C ASN A 29 -18.16 38.84 -15.76
N CYS A 30 -19.34 39.27 -15.31
CA CYS A 30 -20.11 40.37 -15.90
C CYS A 30 -19.57 41.76 -15.53
N ASP A 31 -19.08 41.95 -14.30
CA ASP A 31 -18.48 43.21 -13.84
C ASP A 31 -17.19 43.55 -14.62
N SER A 32 -16.54 42.56 -15.23
CA SER A 32 -15.42 42.79 -16.17
C SER A 32 -15.85 43.39 -17.52
N LYS A 33 -17.15 43.47 -17.82
CA LYS A 33 -17.70 43.92 -19.10
C LYS A 33 -18.69 45.07 -19.04
N ILE A 34 -19.23 45.45 -17.87
CA ILE A 34 -20.28 46.47 -17.77
C ILE A 34 -20.08 47.30 -16.49
N GLN A 35 -19.87 48.61 -16.63
CA GLN A 35 -20.05 49.56 -15.53
C GLN A 35 -21.53 49.87 -15.37
N ASN A 36 -22.03 49.68 -14.14
CA ASN A 36 -23.25 50.26 -13.56
C ASN A 36 -24.57 50.07 -14.33
N GLU A 37 -25.23 48.92 -14.11
CA GLU A 37 -26.70 48.84 -14.12
C GLU A 37 -27.18 48.40 -12.74
N GLU A 38 -28.06 49.19 -12.11
CA GLU A 38 -28.76 48.79 -10.89
C GLU A 38 -29.61 47.55 -11.18
N PHE A 39 -29.30 46.43 -10.51
CA PHE A 39 -30.05 45.19 -10.63
C PHE A 39 -31.41 45.35 -9.94
N ASP A 40 -32.48 45.35 -10.73
CA ASP A 40 -33.86 45.32 -10.27
C ASP A 40 -34.16 44.02 -9.48
N SER A 41 -34.89 44.12 -8.36
CA SER A 41 -35.08 43.01 -7.41
C SER A 41 -35.80 41.80 -8.04
N GLU A 42 -36.68 42.03 -9.01
CA GLU A 42 -37.37 40.97 -9.75
C GLU A 42 -36.41 40.20 -10.68
N LYS A 43 -35.45 40.89 -11.29
CA LYS A 43 -34.46 40.25 -12.18
C LYS A 43 -33.49 39.37 -11.40
N GLU A 44 -33.09 39.77 -10.20
CA GLU A 44 -32.26 38.94 -9.32
C GLU A 44 -32.98 37.66 -8.87
N GLN A 45 -34.27 37.77 -8.53
CA GLN A 45 -35.11 36.63 -8.17
C GLN A 45 -35.23 35.61 -9.33
N ILE A 46 -35.45 36.09 -10.56
CA ILE A 46 -35.55 35.26 -11.76
C ILE A 46 -34.19 34.60 -12.08
N LEU A 47 -33.09 35.34 -11.95
CA LEU A 47 -31.74 34.83 -12.14
C LEU A 47 -31.43 33.71 -11.13
N TYR A 48 -31.74 33.92 -9.85
CA TYR A 48 -31.55 32.92 -8.81
C TYR A 48 -32.32 31.62 -9.11
N GLN A 49 -33.62 31.73 -9.41
CA GLN A 49 -34.44 30.57 -9.75
C GLN A 49 -33.93 29.82 -11.00
N THR A 50 -33.38 30.54 -11.98
CA THR A 50 -32.81 29.93 -13.18
C THR A 50 -31.55 29.11 -12.85
N HIS A 51 -30.67 29.64 -12.00
CA HIS A 51 -29.48 28.92 -11.55
C HIS A 51 -29.83 27.71 -10.68
N VAL A 52 -30.82 27.83 -9.79
CA VAL A 52 -31.32 26.69 -8.99
C VAL A 52 -31.81 25.56 -9.90
N LYS A 53 -32.72 25.86 -10.85
CA LYS A 53 -33.22 24.85 -11.82
C LYS A 53 -32.09 24.19 -12.64
N LYS A 54 -31.05 24.95 -12.98
CA LYS A 54 -29.86 24.42 -13.67
C LYS A 54 -29.07 23.45 -12.78
N GLN A 55 -28.86 23.79 -11.51
CA GLN A 55 -28.19 22.92 -10.55
C GLN A 55 -29.04 21.69 -10.18
N GLU A 56 -30.37 21.80 -10.12
CA GLU A 56 -31.28 20.65 -9.94
C GLU A 56 -31.12 19.62 -11.08
N LYS A 57 -31.19 20.08 -12.33
CA LYS A 57 -30.97 19.22 -13.51
C LYS A 57 -29.59 18.57 -13.49
N ARG A 58 -28.57 19.33 -13.11
CA ARG A 58 -27.20 18.81 -12.95
C ARG A 58 -27.13 17.77 -11.84
N GLY A 59 -27.73 18.02 -10.69
CA GLY A 59 -27.76 17.10 -9.55
C GLY A 59 -28.46 15.79 -9.90
N TYR A 60 -29.60 15.87 -10.58
CA TYR A 60 -30.29 14.70 -11.12
C TYR A 60 -29.40 13.90 -12.08
N SER A 61 -28.74 14.57 -13.03
CA SER A 61 -27.81 13.91 -13.97
C SER A 61 -26.63 13.24 -13.24
N ILE A 62 -26.05 13.91 -12.24
CA ILE A 62 -24.97 13.34 -11.42
C ILE A 62 -25.45 12.06 -10.73
N LEU A 63 -26.61 12.11 -10.06
CA LEU A 63 -27.17 10.96 -9.34
C LEU A 63 -27.50 9.80 -10.28
N MET A 64 -28.08 10.08 -11.45
CA MET A 64 -28.42 9.04 -12.44
C MET A 64 -27.19 8.39 -13.06
N ASN A 65 -26.09 9.14 -13.22
CA ASN A 65 -24.83 8.59 -13.68
C ASN A 65 -24.10 7.79 -12.60
N MET A 66 -24.27 8.17 -11.32
CA MET A 66 -23.64 7.53 -10.17
C MET A 66 -24.32 6.22 -9.76
N ARG A 67 -25.67 6.17 -9.79
CA ARG A 67 -26.45 5.10 -9.16
C ARG A 67 -26.15 3.71 -9.71
N SER A 68 -26.29 2.73 -8.84
CA SER A 68 -26.37 1.31 -9.18
C SER A 68 -27.75 0.96 -9.75
N THR A 69 -27.80 0.09 -10.75
CA THR A 69 -29.03 -0.36 -11.42
C THR A 69 -29.01 -1.87 -11.59
N ILE A 70 -28.84 -2.59 -10.48
CA ILE A 70 -28.66 -4.04 -10.46
C ILE A 70 -29.74 -4.76 -11.28
N ASN A 71 -29.32 -5.70 -12.13
CA ASN A 71 -30.18 -6.48 -13.03
C ASN A 71 -29.78 -7.95 -12.92
N HIS A 72 -30.70 -8.77 -12.42
CA HIS A 72 -30.48 -10.20 -12.18
C HIS A 72 -30.17 -10.99 -13.46
N TYR A 73 -30.77 -10.66 -14.60
CA TYR A 73 -30.48 -11.33 -15.86
C TYR A 73 -29.06 -11.04 -16.34
N LEU A 74 -28.62 -9.79 -16.15
CA LEU A 74 -27.28 -9.37 -16.51
C LEU A 74 -26.24 -10.04 -15.62
N LEU A 75 -26.51 -10.11 -14.31
CA LEU A 75 -25.69 -10.84 -13.35
C LEU A 75 -25.55 -12.32 -13.72
N ALA A 76 -26.66 -12.99 -14.07
CA ALA A 76 -26.64 -14.39 -14.47
C ALA A 76 -25.84 -14.60 -15.76
N PHE A 77 -26.06 -13.72 -16.75
CA PHE A 77 -25.34 -13.77 -18.02
C PHE A 77 -23.84 -13.55 -17.84
N THR A 78 -23.42 -12.51 -17.11
CA THR A 78 -22.00 -12.26 -16.87
C THR A 78 -21.35 -13.36 -16.04
N SER A 79 -22.05 -13.90 -15.04
CA SER A 79 -21.56 -15.05 -14.27
C SER A 79 -21.33 -16.27 -15.17
N TRP A 80 -22.25 -16.56 -16.10
CA TRP A 80 -22.08 -17.62 -17.09
C TRP A 80 -20.89 -17.36 -18.03
N VAL A 81 -20.73 -16.12 -18.50
CA VAL A 81 -19.58 -15.73 -19.33
C VAL A 81 -18.27 -15.93 -18.56
N LEU A 82 -18.18 -15.48 -17.31
CA LEU A 82 -16.98 -15.65 -16.48
C LEU A 82 -16.68 -17.12 -16.21
N TYR A 83 -17.70 -17.91 -15.89
CA TYR A 83 -17.56 -19.35 -15.71
C TYR A 83 -17.00 -20.06 -16.96
N LYS A 84 -17.31 -19.56 -18.16
CA LYS A 84 -16.78 -20.11 -19.42
C LYS A 84 -15.41 -19.56 -19.80
N LEU A 85 -15.13 -18.28 -19.54
CA LEU A 85 -13.89 -17.62 -19.96
C LEU A 85 -12.72 -17.82 -18.99
N LEU A 86 -12.96 -17.83 -17.67
CA LEU A 86 -11.87 -17.95 -16.68
C LEU A 86 -11.02 -19.22 -16.88
N PRO A 87 -11.60 -20.42 -17.13
CA PRO A 87 -10.82 -21.63 -17.37
C PRO A 87 -9.99 -21.62 -18.64
N CYS A 88 -10.21 -20.68 -19.57
CA CYS A 88 -9.42 -20.59 -20.80
C CYS A 88 -7.97 -20.14 -20.52
N PHE A 89 -7.75 -19.35 -19.46
CA PHE A 89 -6.45 -18.73 -19.19
C PHE A 89 -5.97 -18.84 -17.74
N LEU A 90 -6.88 -19.07 -16.79
CA LEU A 90 -6.54 -19.46 -15.42
C LEU A 90 -6.69 -20.97 -15.27
N SER A 91 -5.74 -21.59 -14.59
CA SER A 91 -5.81 -23.02 -14.22
C SER A 91 -6.90 -23.27 -13.16
N GLY A 92 -7.22 -22.27 -12.35
CA GLY A 92 -8.26 -22.35 -11.34
C GLY A 92 -8.35 -21.08 -10.48
N VAL A 93 -9.51 -20.91 -9.85
CA VAL A 93 -9.75 -19.90 -8.82
C VAL A 93 -9.99 -20.63 -7.50
N ILE A 94 -9.12 -20.39 -6.53
CA ILE A 94 -9.15 -21.05 -5.22
C ILE A 94 -9.65 -20.06 -4.18
N THR A 95 -10.64 -20.51 -3.41
CA THR A 95 -11.18 -19.80 -2.24
C THR A 95 -11.51 -20.83 -1.18
N HIS A 96 -11.21 -20.53 0.09
CA HIS A 96 -11.53 -21.44 1.17
C HIS A 96 -13.02 -21.42 1.49
N THR A 97 -13.67 -22.57 1.44
CA THR A 97 -15.11 -22.72 1.74
C THR A 97 -15.46 -22.21 3.15
N LYS A 98 -14.60 -22.48 4.14
CA LYS A 98 -14.79 -22.00 5.52
C LYS A 98 -14.80 -20.48 5.65
N GLN A 99 -14.02 -19.77 4.82
CA GLN A 99 -14.03 -18.30 4.81
C GLN A 99 -15.38 -17.78 4.29
N ILE A 100 -15.97 -18.44 3.29
CA ILE A 100 -17.30 -18.09 2.76
C ILE A 100 -18.38 -18.38 3.82
N GLU A 101 -18.30 -19.52 4.50
CA GLU A 101 -19.22 -19.88 5.60
C GLU A 101 -19.13 -18.89 6.76
N MET A 102 -17.92 -18.43 7.11
CA MET A 102 -17.68 -17.39 8.10
C MET A 102 -18.39 -16.08 7.72
N LEU A 103 -18.30 -15.65 6.46
CA LEU A 103 -18.98 -14.44 5.98
C LEU A 103 -20.51 -14.59 6.03
N LYS A 104 -21.04 -15.75 5.64
CA LYS A 104 -22.49 -16.05 5.74
C LYS A 104 -22.95 -15.99 7.20
N THR A 105 -22.21 -16.65 8.09
CA THR A 105 -22.49 -16.66 9.53
C THR A 105 -22.44 -15.25 10.12
N ALA A 106 -21.48 -14.43 9.72
CA ALA A 106 -21.38 -13.03 10.16
C ALA A 106 -22.58 -12.21 9.68
N SER A 107 -23.01 -12.39 8.43
CA SER A 107 -24.20 -11.74 7.87
C SER A 107 -25.50 -12.18 8.55
N GLU A 108 -25.61 -13.44 8.94
CA GLU A 108 -26.78 -14.00 9.62
C GLU A 108 -26.89 -13.54 11.08
N LYS A 109 -25.75 -13.46 11.79
CA LYS A 109 -25.68 -12.97 13.18
C LYS A 109 -26.03 -11.48 13.31
N ALA A 110 -25.78 -10.70 12.26
CA ALA A 110 -25.90 -9.25 12.25
C ALA A 110 -26.85 -8.76 11.13
N PRO A 111 -28.14 -9.11 11.16
CA PRO A 111 -29.07 -8.77 10.09
C PRO A 111 -29.22 -7.25 9.95
N GLY A 112 -29.07 -6.75 8.72
CA GLY A 112 -29.16 -5.32 8.40
C GLY A 112 -27.88 -4.52 8.65
N ILE A 113 -26.82 -5.14 9.19
CA ILE A 113 -25.48 -4.52 9.26
C ILE A 113 -24.75 -4.78 7.93
N PRO A 114 -24.28 -3.74 7.22
CA PRO A 114 -23.64 -3.91 5.92
C PRO A 114 -22.23 -4.53 6.04
N LEU A 115 -21.90 -5.42 5.11
CA LEU A 115 -20.53 -5.92 4.89
C LEU A 115 -19.79 -5.00 3.92
N ILE A 116 -18.59 -4.59 4.31
CA ILE A 116 -17.72 -3.69 3.55
C ILE A 116 -16.46 -4.46 3.13
N PHE A 117 -16.40 -4.87 1.87
CA PHE A 117 -15.27 -5.61 1.33
C PHE A 117 -14.14 -4.67 0.91
N LEU A 118 -12.92 -4.95 1.38
CA LEU A 118 -11.77 -4.07 1.27
C LEU A 118 -10.59 -4.81 0.61
N PRO A 119 -10.69 -5.12 -0.70
CA PRO A 119 -9.61 -5.78 -1.42
C PRO A 119 -8.37 -4.90 -1.60
N LEU A 120 -7.20 -5.54 -1.60
CA LEU A 120 -5.99 -4.99 -2.22
C LEU A 120 -6.09 -5.11 -3.74
N HIS A 121 -5.35 -4.26 -4.45
CA HIS A 121 -5.46 -4.15 -5.90
C HIS A 121 -4.14 -4.49 -6.59
N ARG A 122 -4.10 -5.65 -7.23
CA ARG A 122 -2.92 -6.17 -7.94
C ARG A 122 -3.07 -6.17 -9.45
N SER A 123 -4.25 -6.49 -9.97
CA SER A 123 -4.48 -6.65 -11.41
C SER A 123 -5.78 -6.00 -11.90
N HIS A 124 -5.85 -5.70 -13.19
CA HIS A 124 -7.10 -5.41 -13.88
C HIS A 124 -8.11 -6.56 -13.79
N LEU A 125 -7.65 -7.80 -13.59
CA LEU A 125 -8.53 -8.94 -13.36
C LEU A 125 -9.31 -8.81 -12.04
N ASP A 126 -8.78 -8.09 -11.05
CA ASP A 126 -9.48 -7.86 -9.79
C ASP A 126 -10.85 -7.23 -10.04
N TYR A 127 -11.00 -6.31 -11.00
CA TYR A 127 -12.30 -5.72 -11.32
C TYR A 127 -13.29 -6.68 -12.02
N ILE A 128 -12.81 -7.81 -12.53
CA ILE A 128 -13.66 -8.85 -13.11
C ILE A 128 -14.20 -9.73 -11.97
N MET A 129 -13.36 -9.99 -10.96
CA MET A 129 -13.64 -10.92 -9.86
C MET A 129 -14.32 -10.25 -8.67
N SER A 130 -13.86 -9.07 -8.28
CA SER A 130 -14.62 -8.11 -7.51
C SER A 130 -15.73 -7.60 -8.41
N PHE A 131 -16.95 -8.03 -8.17
CA PHE A 131 -18.13 -7.52 -8.84
C PHE A 131 -18.32 -5.99 -8.66
N SER A 132 -17.42 -5.30 -7.93
CA SER A 132 -17.30 -3.85 -7.87
C SER A 132 -16.52 -3.21 -9.04
N SER A 133 -17.27 -2.37 -9.72
CA SER A 133 -16.87 -1.36 -10.69
C SER A 133 -15.64 -0.51 -10.37
N SER A 134 -14.62 -0.63 -11.21
CA SER A 134 -13.81 0.54 -11.62
C SER A 134 -13.11 0.37 -12.99
N TRP A 135 -13.82 -0.04 -14.04
CA TRP A 135 -13.31 -0.02 -15.43
C TRP A 135 -13.35 1.38 -16.09
N LYS A 136 -13.19 2.45 -15.30
CA LYS A 136 -13.31 3.85 -15.77
C LYS A 136 -12.11 4.39 -16.55
N GLN A 137 -11.08 3.59 -16.81
CA GLN A 137 -9.98 4.00 -17.70
C GLN A 137 -10.40 3.98 -19.18
N PHE A 138 -11.49 3.28 -19.51
CA PHE A 138 -12.08 3.26 -20.85
C PHE A 138 -13.41 4.01 -20.82
N GLU A 139 -13.47 5.21 -21.39
CA GLU A 139 -14.73 5.89 -21.72
C GLU A 139 -15.43 5.15 -22.87
N ILE A 140 -15.85 3.91 -22.62
CA ILE A 140 -16.67 3.15 -23.56
C ILE A 140 -18.11 3.17 -23.01
N PRO A 141 -19.05 3.88 -23.68
CA PRO A 141 -20.43 4.08 -23.22
C PRO A 141 -21.19 2.79 -22.88
N VAL A 142 -20.82 1.67 -23.50
CA VAL A 142 -21.47 0.36 -23.35
C VAL A 142 -21.12 -0.32 -22.02
N PHE A 143 -19.87 -0.23 -21.56
CA PHE A 143 -19.41 -0.92 -20.35
C PHE A 143 -19.89 -0.26 -19.05
N GLY A 144 -20.14 1.06 -19.08
CA GLY A 144 -20.71 1.76 -17.93
C GLY A 144 -22.15 1.29 -17.60
N GLY A 145 -22.95 1.00 -18.63
CA GLY A 145 -24.29 0.43 -18.46
C GLY A 145 -24.23 -0.99 -17.87
N LEU A 146 -23.36 -1.84 -18.43
CA LEU A 146 -23.13 -3.21 -17.97
C LEU A 146 -22.78 -3.24 -16.48
N LEU A 147 -21.75 -2.48 -16.06
CA LEU A 147 -21.29 -2.48 -14.68
C LEU A 147 -22.37 -2.01 -13.70
N ARG A 148 -23.10 -0.92 -14.00
CA ARG A 148 -24.24 -0.48 -13.15
C ARG A 148 -25.30 -1.57 -13.03
N GLY A 149 -25.53 -2.30 -14.12
CA GLY A 149 -26.38 -3.48 -14.16
C GLY A 149 -25.89 -4.65 -13.28
N LEU A 150 -24.61 -4.69 -12.92
CA LEU A 150 -24.02 -5.68 -12.01
C LEU A 150 -23.99 -5.24 -10.54
N GLY A 151 -24.49 -4.04 -10.22
CA GLY A 151 -24.52 -3.55 -8.83
C GLY A 151 -23.53 -2.41 -8.56
N ALA A 152 -22.67 -2.07 -9.52
CA ALA A 152 -21.73 -0.97 -9.45
C ALA A 152 -22.37 0.41 -9.21
N PHE A 153 -21.74 1.26 -8.41
CA PHE A 153 -21.98 2.69 -8.43
C PHE A 153 -20.67 3.44 -8.70
N PHE A 154 -20.77 4.63 -9.31
CA PHE A 154 -19.64 5.24 -9.98
C PHE A 154 -19.19 6.56 -9.35
N ILE A 155 -17.93 6.62 -8.92
CA ILE A 155 -17.29 7.83 -8.39
C ILE A 155 -16.38 8.47 -9.45
N LYS A 156 -16.44 9.79 -9.65
CA LYS A 156 -15.55 10.55 -10.54
C LYS A 156 -14.11 10.51 -10.02
N ARG A 157 -13.15 10.29 -10.93
CA ARG A 157 -11.71 10.28 -10.61
C ARG A 157 -11.21 11.67 -10.22
N LYS A 158 -11.66 12.71 -10.95
CA LYS A 158 -11.48 14.11 -10.58
C LYS A 158 -12.83 14.61 -10.06
N ILE A 159 -12.93 14.76 -8.75
CA ILE A 159 -14.15 15.24 -8.09
C ILE A 159 -14.38 16.71 -8.41
N ASP A 160 -13.29 17.47 -8.53
CA ASP A 160 -13.31 18.90 -8.74
C ASP A 160 -13.05 19.21 -10.23
N PRO A 161 -14.03 19.76 -10.96
CA PRO A 161 -13.92 19.99 -12.41
C PRO A 161 -12.81 21.01 -12.74
N VAL A 162 -12.69 22.05 -11.92
CA VAL A 162 -11.65 23.08 -12.04
C VAL A 162 -10.66 22.91 -10.89
N THR A 163 -9.37 22.88 -11.21
CA THR A 163 -8.31 22.79 -10.19
C THR A 163 -8.38 24.01 -9.28
N GLY A 164 -8.61 23.80 -7.98
CA GLY A 164 -8.80 24.88 -7.00
C GLY A 164 -10.25 25.22 -6.64
N LYS A 165 -11.27 24.65 -7.33
CA LYS A 165 -12.69 24.86 -7.00
C LYS A 165 -13.42 23.55 -6.71
N LYS A 166 -13.94 23.42 -5.49
CA LYS A 166 -14.62 22.21 -4.99
C LYS A 166 -16.02 22.05 -5.60
N ASP A 167 -16.38 20.85 -6.08
CA ASP A 167 -17.74 20.56 -6.57
C ASP A 167 -18.68 20.18 -5.42
N ILE A 168 -19.24 21.19 -4.73
CA ILE A 168 -20.10 21.00 -3.56
C ILE A 168 -21.29 20.08 -3.86
N LEU A 169 -21.95 20.28 -5.01
CA LEU A 169 -23.13 19.51 -5.39
C LEU A 169 -22.80 18.02 -5.62
N TYR A 170 -21.73 17.73 -6.37
CA TYR A 170 -21.32 16.35 -6.60
C TYR A 170 -20.95 15.63 -5.29
N ARG A 171 -20.25 16.33 -4.39
CA ARG A 171 -19.79 15.78 -3.11
C ARG A 171 -20.95 15.50 -2.17
N ALA A 172 -21.94 16.41 -2.09
CA ALA A 172 -23.17 16.21 -1.35
C ALA A 172 -23.97 15.00 -1.86
N ILE A 173 -24.13 14.87 -3.18
CA ILE A 173 -24.85 13.73 -3.78
C ILE A 173 -24.14 12.41 -3.48
N LEU A 174 -22.80 12.37 -3.59
CA LEU A 174 -22.01 11.17 -3.30
C LEU A 174 -22.15 10.77 -1.82
N HIS A 175 -22.02 11.73 -0.91
CA HIS A 175 -22.17 11.51 0.52
C HIS A 175 -23.56 10.96 0.87
N LEU A 176 -24.63 11.62 0.40
CA LEU A 176 -26.01 11.20 0.65
C LEU A 176 -26.29 9.82 0.03
N TYR A 177 -25.79 9.55 -1.17
CA TYR A 177 -25.96 8.25 -1.81
C TYR A 177 -25.33 7.13 -0.98
N MET A 178 -24.08 7.31 -0.52
CA MET A 178 -23.41 6.33 0.34
C MET A 178 -24.11 6.17 1.69
N GLN A 179 -24.50 7.28 2.32
CA GLN A 179 -25.18 7.27 3.61
C GLN A 179 -26.52 6.52 3.55
N HIS A 180 -27.33 6.79 2.52
CA HIS A 180 -28.59 6.07 2.28
C HIS A 180 -28.38 4.63 1.85
N ALA A 181 -27.29 4.30 1.15
CA ALA A 181 -26.95 2.91 0.82
C ALA A 181 -26.58 2.10 2.08
N LEU A 182 -25.73 2.67 2.95
CA LEU A 182 -25.34 2.06 4.24
C LEU A 182 -26.54 1.87 5.17
N LYS A 183 -27.44 2.87 5.27
CA LYS A 183 -28.68 2.76 6.06
C LYS A 183 -29.62 1.66 5.60
N GLN A 184 -29.59 1.31 4.32
CA GLN A 184 -30.40 0.23 3.75
C GLN A 184 -29.69 -1.14 3.86
N GLY A 185 -28.55 -1.22 4.55
CA GLY A 185 -27.79 -2.45 4.73
C GLY A 185 -27.13 -2.96 3.45
N HIS A 186 -26.92 -2.08 2.44
CA HIS A 186 -26.25 -2.51 1.21
C HIS A 186 -24.76 -2.76 1.46
N ASN A 187 -24.28 -3.91 1.00
CA ASN A 187 -22.85 -4.21 1.00
C ASN A 187 -22.11 -3.31 0.02
N ILE A 188 -20.90 -2.90 0.39
CA ILE A 188 -20.06 -2.03 -0.43
C ILE A 188 -18.69 -2.69 -0.59
N GLU A 189 -18.11 -2.58 -1.77
CA GLU A 189 -16.76 -3.03 -2.03
C GLU A 189 -15.97 -1.91 -2.70
N PHE A 190 -14.74 -1.69 -2.24
CA PHE A 190 -13.80 -0.77 -2.87
C PHE A 190 -12.35 -1.09 -2.52
N PHE A 191 -11.44 -0.80 -3.45
CA PHE A 191 -10.00 -0.96 -3.22
C PHE A 191 -9.48 0.14 -2.29
N ILE A 192 -9.05 -0.24 -1.09
CA ILE A 192 -8.60 0.70 -0.05
C ILE A 192 -7.33 1.46 -0.44
N GLU A 193 -6.48 0.89 -1.30
CA GLU A 193 -5.27 1.50 -1.85
C GLU A 193 -5.59 2.60 -2.90
N GLY A 194 -6.81 2.57 -3.45
CA GLY A 194 -7.30 3.49 -4.48
C GLY A 194 -6.61 3.37 -5.84
N GLY A 195 -5.79 2.34 -6.07
CA GLY A 195 -5.18 2.02 -7.35
C GLY A 195 -4.34 0.76 -7.28
N ARG A 196 -4.01 0.17 -8.44
CA ARG A 196 -3.17 -1.02 -8.52
C ARG A 196 -1.76 -0.76 -8.02
N THR A 197 -1.21 -1.73 -7.29
CA THR A 197 0.22 -1.76 -6.98
C THR A 197 1.04 -1.96 -8.26
N ARG A 198 2.22 -1.34 -8.30
CA ARG A 198 3.20 -1.43 -9.40
C ARG A 198 4.47 -2.14 -8.98
N THR A 199 4.57 -2.51 -7.70
CA THR A 199 5.74 -3.11 -7.08
C THR A 199 5.41 -4.47 -6.47
N GLY A 200 4.15 -4.89 -6.44
CA GLY A 200 3.70 -6.11 -5.76
C GLY A 200 3.53 -5.94 -4.25
N LYS A 201 4.01 -4.81 -3.69
CA LYS A 201 3.82 -4.44 -2.28
C LYS A 201 2.42 -3.85 -2.05
N PRO A 202 1.84 -4.03 -0.85
CA PRO A 202 0.69 -3.23 -0.42
C PRO A 202 1.03 -1.74 -0.45
N CYS A 203 0.12 -0.93 -1.00
CA CYS A 203 0.24 0.51 -1.02
C CYS A 203 -0.37 1.13 0.25
N LEU A 204 0.04 2.35 0.57
CA LEU A 204 -0.59 3.10 1.67
C LEU A 204 -2.08 3.33 1.36
N PRO A 205 -2.96 3.17 2.37
CA PRO A 205 -4.40 3.28 2.19
C PRO A 205 -4.82 4.72 1.83
N LYS A 206 -5.86 4.83 1.01
CA LYS A 206 -6.58 6.07 0.75
C LYS A 206 -7.90 6.06 1.51
N SER A 207 -7.84 6.57 2.72
CA SER A 207 -8.92 6.54 3.73
C SER A 207 -10.21 7.29 3.36
N GLY A 208 -10.29 7.98 2.22
CA GLY A 208 -11.40 8.88 1.97
C GLY A 208 -12.77 8.21 1.83
N ILE A 209 -12.90 7.06 1.14
CA ILE A 209 -14.19 6.33 1.09
C ILE A 209 -14.51 5.72 2.46
N LEU A 210 -13.50 5.13 3.12
CA LEU A 210 -13.64 4.55 4.46
C LEU A 210 -14.08 5.60 5.49
N SER A 211 -13.64 6.86 5.35
CA SER A 211 -14.03 7.95 6.25
C SER A 211 -15.55 8.15 6.29
N VAL A 212 -16.25 8.01 5.15
CA VAL A 212 -17.71 8.13 5.11
C VAL A 212 -18.39 7.04 5.93
N ILE A 213 -17.85 5.82 5.86
CA ILE A 213 -18.40 4.65 6.57
C ILE A 213 -18.17 4.80 8.08
N VAL A 214 -16.94 5.13 8.49
CA VAL A 214 -16.60 5.34 9.90
C VAL A 214 -17.38 6.52 10.48
N ASN A 215 -17.52 7.62 9.75
CA ASN A 215 -18.31 8.76 10.20
C ASN A 215 -19.81 8.45 10.25
N ALA A 216 -20.34 7.64 9.33
CA ALA A 216 -21.72 7.19 9.42
C ALA A 216 -21.98 6.40 10.72
N PHE A 217 -21.01 5.60 11.17
CA PHE A 217 -21.09 4.96 12.48
C PHE A 217 -20.97 5.97 13.64
N MET A 218 -19.96 6.86 13.60
CA MET A 218 -19.72 7.83 14.67
C MET A 218 -20.88 8.80 14.89
N ASP A 219 -21.52 9.25 13.81
CA ASP A 219 -22.64 10.19 13.87
C ASP A 219 -23.99 9.46 14.11
N GLY A 220 -23.96 8.15 14.35
CA GLY A 220 -25.14 7.32 14.64
C GLY A 220 -26.07 7.10 13.45
N THR A 221 -25.62 7.38 12.23
CA THR A 221 -26.39 7.12 11.00
C THR A 221 -26.62 5.62 10.80
N ILE A 222 -25.62 4.81 11.12
CA ILE A 222 -25.70 3.34 11.13
C ILE A 222 -25.28 2.82 12.51
N PRO A 223 -25.87 1.72 12.98
CA PRO A 223 -25.51 1.15 14.28
C PRO A 223 -24.13 0.49 14.28
N ASP A 224 -23.72 -0.07 13.14
CA ASP A 224 -22.40 -0.70 12.92
C ASP A 224 -22.18 -0.96 11.41
N ALA A 225 -20.96 -1.36 11.04
CA ALA A 225 -20.64 -1.99 9.76
C ALA A 225 -19.52 -3.03 9.97
N LEU A 226 -19.54 -4.10 9.17
CA LEU A 226 -18.54 -5.16 9.22
C LEU A 226 -17.51 -4.96 8.11
N LEU A 227 -16.28 -4.62 8.48
CA LEU A 227 -15.15 -4.43 7.56
C LEU A 227 -14.51 -5.80 7.25
N VAL A 228 -14.48 -6.19 5.98
CA VAL A 228 -13.94 -7.47 5.51
C VAL A 228 -12.67 -7.22 4.72
N PRO A 229 -11.47 -7.46 5.29
CA PRO A 229 -10.24 -7.46 4.51
C PRO A 229 -10.27 -8.59 3.48
N VAL A 230 -9.91 -8.28 2.24
CA VAL A 230 -9.87 -9.25 1.13
C VAL A 230 -8.48 -9.21 0.51
N SER A 231 -7.88 -10.38 0.32
CA SER A 231 -6.62 -10.50 -0.41
C SER A 231 -6.81 -11.35 -1.65
N VAL A 232 -6.23 -10.89 -2.75
CA VAL A 232 -6.22 -11.59 -4.04
C VAL A 232 -4.78 -11.73 -4.46
N ASN A 233 -4.37 -12.94 -4.83
CA ASN A 233 -3.04 -13.20 -5.34
C ASN A 233 -3.07 -14.08 -6.59
N TYR A 234 -2.06 -13.89 -7.43
CA TYR A 234 -1.93 -14.54 -8.73
C TYR A 234 -0.58 -15.23 -8.80
N GLU A 235 -0.51 -16.39 -9.46
CA GLU A 235 0.79 -16.96 -9.81
C GLU A 235 1.48 -16.15 -10.92
N LYS A 236 0.74 -15.76 -11.96
CA LYS A 236 1.26 -14.89 -13.01
C LYS A 236 0.29 -13.74 -13.28
N LEU A 237 0.83 -12.52 -13.34
CA LEU A 237 0.03 -11.36 -13.69
C LEU A 237 -0.32 -11.32 -15.17
N VAL A 238 -1.54 -10.89 -15.47
CA VAL A 238 -2.00 -10.62 -16.83
C VAL A 238 -1.48 -9.27 -17.36
N ASP A 239 -1.11 -8.36 -16.45
CA ASP A 239 -0.77 -6.97 -16.76
C ASP A 239 0.75 -6.72 -16.85
N GLY A 240 1.29 -6.41 -18.05
CA GLY A 240 2.73 -6.19 -18.25
C GLY A 240 3.21 -4.72 -18.21
N ASN A 241 2.33 -3.75 -17.96
CA ASN A 241 2.66 -2.32 -18.13
C ASN A 241 3.39 -1.67 -16.94
N PHE A 242 3.45 -2.34 -15.78
CA PHE A 242 4.01 -1.75 -14.56
C PHE A 242 5.54 -1.54 -14.63
N VAL A 243 6.28 -2.41 -15.33
CA VAL A 243 7.74 -2.30 -15.51
C VAL A 243 8.10 -0.99 -16.24
N ASN A 244 7.34 -0.64 -17.27
CA ASN A 244 7.53 0.63 -17.99
C ASN A 244 7.20 1.83 -17.10
N GLU A 245 6.18 1.74 -16.25
CA GLU A 245 5.85 2.80 -15.29
C GLU A 245 6.94 2.97 -14.21
N GLN A 246 7.56 1.87 -13.74
CA GLN A 246 8.65 1.90 -12.76
C GLN A 246 9.94 2.50 -13.32
N THR A 247 10.22 2.27 -14.60
CA THR A 247 11.37 2.83 -15.33
C THR A 247 11.14 4.27 -15.82
N GLY A 248 10.06 4.93 -15.37
CA GLY A 248 9.79 6.34 -15.65
C GLY A 248 9.20 6.63 -17.03
N LYS A 249 8.88 5.60 -17.83
CA LYS A 249 8.20 5.80 -19.12
C LYS A 249 6.76 6.27 -18.89
N LYS A 250 6.27 7.16 -19.75
CA LYS A 250 4.90 7.67 -19.66
C LYS A 250 3.89 6.51 -19.80
N LYS A 251 2.84 6.54 -18.98
CA LYS A 251 1.70 5.64 -19.10
C LYS A 251 1.06 5.82 -20.48
N ASN A 252 1.24 4.83 -21.36
CA ASN A 252 0.56 4.83 -22.65
C ASN A 252 -0.90 4.45 -22.43
N PRO A 253 -1.88 5.26 -22.88
CA PRO A 253 -3.27 4.83 -22.86
C PRO A 253 -3.42 3.60 -23.77
N GLU A 254 -3.92 2.50 -23.21
CA GLU A 254 -4.20 1.29 -23.98
C GLU A 254 -5.33 1.57 -24.97
N THR A 255 -5.08 1.42 -26.26
CA THR A 255 -6.12 1.56 -27.29
C THR A 255 -7.02 0.31 -27.31
N PHE A 256 -8.31 0.45 -27.62
CA PHE A 256 -9.28 -0.67 -27.68
C PHE A 256 -8.77 -1.89 -28.49
N LYS A 257 -8.14 -1.67 -29.65
CA LYS A 257 -7.55 -2.77 -30.45
C LYS A 257 -6.40 -3.50 -29.73
N LYS A 258 -5.57 -2.77 -28.97
CA LYS A 258 -4.51 -3.36 -28.14
C LYS A 258 -5.10 -4.10 -26.95
N ALA A 259 -6.14 -3.58 -26.32
CA ALA A 259 -6.85 -4.26 -25.23
C ALA A 259 -7.51 -5.57 -25.69
N VAL A 260 -8.22 -5.56 -26.83
CA VAL A 260 -8.83 -6.78 -27.39
C VAL A 260 -7.76 -7.79 -27.82
N SER A 261 -6.68 -7.35 -28.46
CA SER A 261 -5.56 -8.23 -28.82
C SER A 261 -4.84 -8.80 -27.59
N ALA A 262 -4.68 -7.99 -26.53
CA ALA A 262 -4.12 -8.42 -25.25
C ALA A 262 -5.03 -9.42 -24.56
N ILE A 263 -6.35 -9.20 -24.56
CA ILE A 263 -7.35 -10.16 -24.06
C ILE A 263 -7.27 -11.47 -24.85
N TRP A 264 -7.16 -11.42 -26.18
CA TRP A 264 -7.08 -12.63 -27.01
C TRP A 264 -5.78 -13.41 -26.78
N LYS A 265 -4.65 -12.70 -26.61
CA LYS A 265 -3.38 -13.32 -26.19
C LYS A 265 -3.47 -13.88 -24.77
N ALA A 266 -4.11 -13.16 -23.86
CA ALA A 266 -4.31 -13.60 -22.48
C ALA A 266 -5.19 -14.85 -22.42
N LEU A 267 -6.28 -14.91 -23.19
CA LEU A 267 -7.15 -16.08 -23.31
C LEU A 267 -6.41 -17.33 -23.81
N ASN A 268 -5.30 -17.16 -24.55
CA ASN A 268 -4.46 -18.25 -25.04
C ASN A 268 -3.20 -18.48 -24.19
N SER A 269 -3.03 -17.74 -23.09
CA SER A 269 -1.87 -17.83 -22.20
C SER A 269 -2.27 -18.50 -20.88
N LYS A 270 -1.33 -19.24 -20.28
CA LYS A 270 -1.52 -19.85 -18.96
C LYS A 270 -1.03 -18.90 -17.89
N TYR A 271 -1.94 -18.43 -17.03
CA TYR A 271 -1.63 -17.54 -15.90
C TYR A 271 -1.60 -18.26 -14.54
N GLY A 272 -1.72 -19.59 -14.55
CA GLY A 272 -1.70 -20.40 -13.34
C GLY A 272 -2.95 -20.20 -12.50
N LEU A 273 -2.79 -20.30 -11.18
CA LEU A 273 -3.85 -20.18 -10.20
C LEU A 273 -4.06 -18.73 -9.76
N MET A 274 -5.31 -18.41 -9.46
CA MET A 274 -5.68 -17.22 -8.71
C MET A 274 -6.25 -17.67 -7.37
N ARG A 275 -5.84 -17.00 -6.30
CA ARG A 275 -6.30 -17.30 -4.95
C ARG A 275 -6.93 -16.06 -4.32
N ILE A 276 -8.10 -16.24 -3.75
CA ILE A 276 -8.86 -15.20 -3.03
C ILE A 276 -9.03 -15.68 -1.59
N ASP A 277 -8.57 -14.87 -0.65
CA ASP A 277 -8.73 -15.11 0.77
C ASP A 277 -9.58 -13.99 1.40
N PHE A 278 -10.65 -14.38 2.08
CA PHE A 278 -11.49 -13.49 2.88
C PHE A 278 -11.10 -13.61 4.36
N ASN A 279 -10.76 -12.48 4.96
CA ASN A 279 -10.39 -12.43 6.37
C ASN A 279 -11.63 -12.31 7.27
N GLU A 280 -11.41 -12.49 8.56
CA GLU A 280 -12.44 -12.31 9.58
C GLU A 280 -13.01 -10.87 9.54
N PRO A 281 -14.35 -10.70 9.49
CA PRO A 281 -14.96 -9.39 9.50
C PRO A 281 -14.79 -8.67 10.84
N TYR A 282 -14.41 -7.40 10.80
CA TYR A 282 -14.29 -6.56 11.99
C TYR A 282 -15.51 -5.65 12.15
N SER A 283 -16.10 -5.61 13.34
CA SER A 283 -17.07 -4.58 13.70
C SER A 283 -16.37 -3.23 13.88
N ILE A 284 -16.88 -2.17 13.22
CA ILE A 284 -16.38 -0.80 13.47
C ILE A 284 -16.57 -0.44 14.94
N LYS A 285 -17.71 -0.81 15.53
CA LYS A 285 -18.00 -0.58 16.94
C LYS A 285 -16.94 -1.20 17.86
N GLU A 286 -16.55 -2.44 17.59
CA GLU A 286 -15.52 -3.14 18.36
C GLU A 286 -14.12 -2.53 18.17
N LEU A 287 -13.76 -2.19 16.93
CA LEU A 287 -12.49 -1.53 16.63
C LEU A 287 -12.36 -0.19 17.36
N VAL A 288 -13.39 0.65 17.31
CA VAL A 288 -13.42 1.94 18.03
C VAL A 288 -13.28 1.73 19.53
N SER A 289 -13.97 0.73 20.10
CA SER A 289 -13.82 0.38 21.52
C SER A 289 -12.37 0.00 21.87
N THR A 290 -11.72 -0.77 20.99
CA THR A 290 -10.34 -1.22 21.18
C THR A 290 -9.35 -0.05 21.13
N TYR A 291 -9.44 0.81 20.12
CA TYR A 291 -8.60 2.01 20.05
C TYR A 291 -8.80 2.94 21.26
N ASN A 292 -10.02 3.06 21.77
CA ASN A 292 -10.28 3.81 23.00
C ASN A 292 -9.62 3.21 24.24
N LYS A 293 -9.55 1.87 24.33
CA LYS A 293 -8.86 1.19 25.43
C LYS A 293 -7.36 1.45 25.35
N ILE A 294 -6.77 1.37 24.15
CA ILE A 294 -5.35 1.64 23.90
C ILE A 294 -5.01 3.11 24.20
N ALA A 295 -5.82 4.06 23.75
CA ALA A 295 -5.61 5.48 24.04
C ALA A 295 -5.61 5.77 25.56
N LYS A 296 -6.46 5.07 26.32
CA LYS A 296 -6.51 5.17 27.78
C LYS A 296 -5.30 4.53 28.45
N SER A 297 -4.83 3.37 27.99
CA SER A 297 -3.64 2.73 28.56
C SER A 297 -2.38 3.56 28.32
N ASN A 298 -2.30 4.26 27.18
CA ASN A 298 -1.15 5.07 26.82
C ASN A 298 -1.17 6.48 27.43
N GLY A 299 -2.13 6.78 28.32
CA GLY A 299 -2.22 8.09 28.96
C GLY A 299 -2.61 9.24 28.02
N GLU A 300 -3.27 8.96 26.89
CA GLU A 300 -3.72 9.94 25.90
C GLU A 300 -5.26 10.12 25.95
N PRO A 301 -5.84 10.77 26.99
CA PRO A 301 -7.29 10.90 27.16
C PRO A 301 -7.96 11.75 26.08
N THR A 302 -7.20 12.57 25.36
CA THR A 302 -7.67 13.41 24.24
C THR A 302 -8.00 12.61 22.97
N ARG A 303 -7.62 11.32 22.88
CA ARG A 303 -7.92 10.44 21.74
C ARG A 303 -9.08 9.47 21.99
N VAL A 304 -9.94 9.73 22.99
CA VAL A 304 -11.12 8.88 23.24
C VAL A 304 -12.27 9.23 22.30
N TYR A 305 -12.56 8.34 21.37
CA TYR A 305 -13.60 8.46 20.35
C TYR A 305 -14.97 8.01 20.88
N LYS A 306 -15.98 8.88 20.86
CA LYS A 306 -17.35 8.52 21.25
C LYS A 306 -18.33 8.80 20.11
N PRO A 307 -19.23 7.85 19.78
CA PRO A 307 -20.35 8.17 18.91
C PRO A 307 -21.18 9.29 19.53
N SER A 308 -21.40 10.36 18.77
CA SER A 308 -22.20 11.50 19.22
C SER A 308 -22.99 12.07 18.04
N ALA A 309 -24.24 12.44 18.29
CA ALA A 309 -25.07 13.09 17.28
C ALA A 309 -24.50 14.49 17.01
N ARG A 310 -24.06 14.74 15.78
CA ARG A 310 -23.34 15.97 15.42
C ARG A 310 -24.28 17.17 15.25
N GLN A 311 -23.87 18.33 15.77
CA GLN A 311 -24.20 19.63 15.20
C GLN A 311 -23.13 19.98 14.15
N LEU A 312 -23.55 20.27 12.93
CA LEU A 312 -22.69 20.58 11.79
C LEU A 312 -21.82 21.83 12.09
N GLN A 313 -20.50 21.67 12.25
CA GLN A 313 -19.55 22.79 12.30
C GLN A 313 -18.65 22.79 11.06
N HIS A 314 -18.42 23.98 10.50
CA HIS A 314 -17.80 24.23 9.20
C HIS A 314 -16.34 24.68 9.38
N ASN A 315 -15.36 23.81 9.09
CA ASN A 315 -13.93 24.14 9.10
C ASN A 315 -13.22 23.52 7.88
N GLN A 316 -12.64 24.38 7.02
CA GLN A 316 -12.13 23.99 5.70
C GLN A 316 -10.81 23.19 5.76
N SER A 317 -10.80 21.96 5.22
CA SER A 317 -9.56 21.21 4.92
C SER A 317 -9.37 20.92 3.43
N THR A 318 -8.10 20.80 3.02
CA THR A 318 -7.62 20.51 1.65
C THR A 318 -7.42 19.02 1.36
N SER A 319 -7.45 18.16 2.37
CA SER A 319 -7.09 16.74 2.29
C SER A 319 -8.27 15.76 2.30
N SER A 320 -9.52 16.25 2.36
CA SER A 320 -10.72 15.40 2.35
C SER A 320 -11.27 15.20 0.93
N LEU A 321 -11.70 13.98 0.60
CA LEU A 321 -12.43 13.68 -0.65
C LEU A 321 -13.74 14.47 -0.80
N TYR A 322 -14.23 15.08 0.30
CA TYR A 322 -15.55 15.74 0.35
C TYR A 322 -15.55 17.24 0.58
N GLY A 323 -14.43 17.88 0.97
CA GLY A 323 -14.20 19.33 0.76
C GLY A 323 -15.24 20.23 1.42
N THR A 324 -16.11 19.58 2.16
CA THR A 324 -17.23 19.91 3.01
C THR A 324 -16.96 19.01 4.20
N ASP A 325 -17.10 19.62 5.36
CA ASP A 325 -16.39 19.20 6.55
C ASP A 325 -17.12 18.02 7.18
N VAL A 326 -16.63 16.83 6.89
CA VAL A 326 -17.08 15.59 7.55
C VAL A 326 -15.89 14.66 7.76
N VAL A 327 -14.77 15.19 8.24
CA VAL A 327 -13.80 14.40 9.01
C VAL A 327 -13.44 15.32 10.16
N CYS A 328 -13.93 15.06 11.38
CA CYS A 328 -13.33 15.69 12.55
C CYS A 328 -11.83 15.39 12.44
N GLU A 329 -10.94 16.39 12.56
CA GLU A 329 -9.51 16.11 12.68
C GLU A 329 -9.25 15.06 13.77
N GLU A 330 -10.07 15.07 14.82
CA GLU A 330 -10.15 14.05 15.87
C GLU A 330 -10.23 12.62 15.30
N HIS A 331 -11.14 12.34 14.36
CA HIS A 331 -11.35 10.99 13.80
C HIS A 331 -10.34 10.63 12.71
N ARG A 332 -9.54 11.58 12.20
CA ARG A 332 -8.61 11.32 11.10
C ARG A 332 -7.55 10.28 11.48
N ALA A 333 -7.00 10.39 12.69
CA ALA A 333 -6.01 9.43 13.21
C ALA A 333 -6.61 8.03 13.38
N LEU A 334 -7.86 7.93 13.85
CA LEU A 334 -8.59 6.67 13.95
C LEU A 334 -8.81 6.04 12.57
N ILE A 335 -9.30 6.82 11.60
CA ILE A 335 -9.56 6.32 10.24
C ILE A 335 -8.25 5.87 9.59
N ASP A 336 -7.16 6.63 9.75
CA ASP A 336 -5.83 6.24 9.28
C ASP A 336 -5.40 4.90 9.90
N SER A 337 -5.56 4.76 11.22
CA SER A 337 -5.24 3.52 11.95
C SER A 337 -6.07 2.33 11.47
N ILE A 338 -7.40 2.45 11.38
CA ILE A 338 -8.27 1.40 10.84
C ILE A 338 -7.84 1.03 9.41
N SER A 339 -7.55 2.04 8.58
CA SER A 339 -7.17 1.81 7.18
C SER A 339 -5.83 1.08 7.04
N ARG A 340 -4.84 1.39 7.88
CA ARG A 340 -3.55 0.69 7.92
C ARG A 340 -3.70 -0.72 8.44
N GLN A 341 -4.54 -0.93 9.45
CA GLN A 341 -4.84 -2.27 9.98
C GLN A 341 -5.42 -3.17 8.89
N ILE A 342 -6.41 -2.68 8.13
CA ILE A 342 -7.00 -3.44 7.01
C ILE A 342 -5.94 -3.84 5.98
N VAL A 343 -5.12 -2.89 5.53
CA VAL A 343 -4.08 -3.19 4.53
C VAL A 343 -3.05 -4.19 5.07
N TYR A 344 -2.66 -4.05 6.35
CA TYR A 344 -1.78 -5.00 7.01
C TYR A 344 -2.40 -6.41 7.03
N ASP A 345 -3.67 -6.53 7.45
CA ASP A 345 -4.36 -7.82 7.53
C ASP A 345 -4.52 -8.47 6.16
N CYS A 346 -4.81 -7.69 5.12
CA CYS A 346 -4.82 -8.21 3.75
C CYS A 346 -3.42 -8.68 3.31
N SER A 347 -2.37 -7.94 3.66
CA SER A 347 -0.98 -8.29 3.31
C SER A 347 -0.56 -9.61 3.96
N VAL A 348 -0.83 -9.78 5.26
CA VAL A 348 -0.50 -11.00 6.00
C VAL A 348 -1.32 -12.20 5.49
N ALA A 349 -2.61 -12.00 5.24
CA ALA A 349 -3.48 -13.06 4.73
C ALA A 349 -3.24 -13.45 3.27
N THR A 350 -2.54 -12.61 2.49
CA THR A 350 -2.19 -12.95 1.12
C THR A 350 -1.36 -14.24 1.11
N SER A 351 -1.90 -15.29 0.49
CA SER A 351 -1.22 -16.58 0.35
C SER A 351 0.04 -16.50 -0.50
N VAL A 352 1.09 -17.22 -0.11
CA VAL A 352 2.34 -17.32 -0.86
C VAL A 352 2.16 -18.30 -2.02
N MET A 353 2.25 -17.78 -3.25
CA MET A 353 2.13 -18.58 -4.49
C MET A 353 3.49 -19.14 -4.93
N THR A 354 3.48 -20.09 -5.86
CA THR A 354 4.68 -20.79 -6.34
C THR A 354 5.73 -19.84 -6.93
N THR A 355 5.29 -18.92 -7.78
CA THR A 355 6.12 -17.89 -8.41
C THR A 355 6.68 -16.89 -7.39
N ASN A 356 5.89 -16.54 -6.37
CA ASN A 356 6.34 -15.64 -5.30
C ASN A 356 7.49 -16.25 -4.51
N ALA A 357 7.39 -17.55 -4.18
CA ALA A 357 8.45 -18.28 -3.47
C ALA A 357 9.72 -18.40 -4.33
N LEU A 358 9.60 -18.83 -5.59
CA LEU A 358 10.76 -18.93 -6.49
C LEU A 358 11.42 -17.57 -6.72
N ALA A 359 10.64 -16.53 -7.02
CA ALA A 359 11.16 -15.17 -7.24
C ALA A 359 11.90 -14.64 -6.01
N HIS A 360 11.35 -14.86 -4.81
CA HIS A 360 12.00 -14.49 -3.56
C HIS A 360 13.33 -15.22 -3.36
N LEU A 361 13.40 -16.53 -3.59
CA LEU A 361 14.64 -17.30 -3.47
C LEU A 361 15.70 -16.85 -4.49
N LEU A 362 15.30 -16.61 -5.75
CA LEU A 362 16.20 -16.14 -6.79
C LEU A 362 16.78 -14.75 -6.48
N LEU A 363 15.99 -13.84 -5.91
CA LEU A 363 16.46 -12.48 -5.61
C LEU A 363 17.20 -12.35 -4.27
N THR A 364 16.99 -13.25 -3.32
CA THR A 364 17.64 -13.19 -2.00
C THR A 364 18.83 -14.11 -1.88
N SER A 365 18.71 -15.35 -2.37
CA SER A 365 19.64 -16.45 -2.06
C SER A 365 20.38 -17.00 -3.28
N PHE A 366 19.79 -16.86 -4.47
CA PHE A 366 20.29 -17.44 -5.73
C PHE A 366 20.39 -16.42 -6.87
N ARG A 367 20.86 -15.20 -6.58
CA ARG A 367 20.96 -14.11 -7.58
C ARG A 367 21.86 -14.47 -8.77
N GLN A 368 22.89 -15.28 -8.54
CA GLN A 368 23.79 -15.79 -9.58
C GLN A 368 23.28 -17.09 -10.24
N GLY A 369 22.15 -17.61 -9.77
CA GLY A 369 21.61 -18.91 -10.12
C GLY A 369 22.03 -20.02 -9.16
N GLY A 370 21.38 -21.17 -9.29
CA GLY A 370 21.65 -22.37 -8.50
C GLY A 370 21.10 -23.62 -9.18
N TYR A 371 21.56 -24.79 -8.72
CA TYR A 371 21.01 -26.05 -9.19
C TYR A 371 19.59 -26.25 -8.64
N GLU A 372 18.74 -26.93 -9.43
CA GLU A 372 17.34 -27.19 -9.08
C GLU A 372 17.19 -27.85 -7.71
N LYS A 373 18.11 -28.75 -7.35
CA LYS A 373 18.15 -29.41 -6.03
C LYS A 373 18.39 -28.43 -4.89
N ASP A 374 19.38 -27.55 -5.02
CA ASP A 374 19.72 -26.56 -3.98
C ASP A 374 18.56 -25.59 -3.75
N ILE A 375 17.93 -25.15 -4.85
CA ILE A 375 16.76 -24.26 -4.78
C ILE A 375 15.56 -25.00 -4.16
N SER A 376 15.40 -26.30 -4.44
CA SER A 376 14.34 -27.12 -3.86
C SER A 376 14.52 -27.30 -2.34
N GLU A 377 15.75 -27.52 -1.87
CA GLU A 377 16.06 -27.58 -0.44
C GLU A 377 15.80 -26.22 0.24
N ALA A 378 16.20 -25.12 -0.41
CA ALA A 378 15.90 -23.79 0.08
C ALA A 378 14.38 -23.51 0.14
N LEU A 379 13.60 -24.03 -0.81
CA LEU A 379 12.14 -23.96 -0.78
C LEU A 379 11.54 -24.75 0.40
N ASP A 380 12.09 -25.93 0.71
CA ASP A 380 11.66 -26.70 1.88
C ASP A 380 11.99 -25.98 3.19
N ASN A 381 13.14 -25.31 3.28
CA ASN A 381 13.48 -24.47 4.43
C ASN A 381 12.56 -23.24 4.52
N LEU A 382 12.27 -22.58 3.40
CA LEU A 382 11.31 -21.48 3.36
C LEU A 382 9.92 -21.92 3.83
N ARG A 383 9.46 -23.11 3.43
CA ARG A 383 8.18 -23.68 3.91
C ARG A 383 8.16 -23.88 5.42
N LYS A 384 9.26 -24.36 6.01
CA LYS A 384 9.37 -24.53 7.48
C LYS A 384 9.29 -23.17 8.18
N VAL A 385 9.97 -22.16 7.66
CA VAL A 385 9.95 -20.80 8.23
C VAL A 385 8.56 -20.18 8.15
N LEU A 386 7.85 -20.37 7.03
CA LEU A 386 6.51 -19.82 6.84
C LEU A 386 5.40 -20.60 7.57
N TYR A 387 5.69 -21.81 8.05
CA TYR A 387 4.71 -22.69 8.66
C TYR A 387 4.05 -22.04 9.88
N GLY A 388 2.72 -21.99 9.89
CA GLY A 388 1.95 -21.37 10.97
C GLY A 388 1.91 -19.83 10.94
N GLN A 389 2.77 -19.17 10.16
CA GLN A 389 2.83 -17.70 10.05
C GLN A 389 2.21 -17.17 8.76
N ARG A 390 2.35 -17.89 7.64
CA ARG A 390 1.80 -17.52 6.33
C ARG A 390 1.15 -18.73 5.66
N ASP A 391 0.06 -18.46 4.93
CA ASP A 391 -0.58 -19.49 4.12
C ASP A 391 0.21 -19.72 2.82
N ILE A 392 0.40 -20.99 2.45
CA ILE A 392 1.12 -21.39 1.25
C ILE A 392 0.09 -21.96 0.25
N GLY A 393 -0.03 -21.31 -0.91
CA GLY A 393 -1.00 -21.65 -1.96
C GLY A 393 -0.65 -22.88 -2.81
N PHE A 394 0.34 -23.68 -2.40
CA PHE A 394 0.84 -24.82 -3.15
C PHE A 394 1.33 -25.95 -2.24
N SER A 395 1.33 -27.18 -2.76
CA SER A 395 1.75 -28.39 -2.05
C SER A 395 2.45 -29.36 -2.99
N GLY A 396 3.09 -30.40 -2.44
CA GLY A 396 3.85 -31.38 -3.21
C GLY A 396 5.37 -31.18 -3.17
N LYS A 397 6.08 -31.97 -3.97
CA LYS A 397 7.56 -32.03 -3.99
C LYS A 397 8.15 -30.72 -4.51
N SER A 398 9.10 -30.16 -3.77
CA SER A 398 9.73 -28.87 -4.09
C SER A 398 10.34 -28.81 -5.49
N THR A 399 10.94 -29.89 -5.97
CA THR A 399 11.46 -29.99 -7.35
C THR A 399 10.39 -29.69 -8.40
N ASP A 400 9.18 -30.24 -8.23
CA ASP A 400 8.10 -30.07 -9.19
C ASP A 400 7.49 -28.66 -9.10
N ILE A 401 7.44 -28.08 -7.89
CA ILE A 401 7.05 -26.67 -7.68
C ILE A 401 8.00 -25.74 -8.43
N ILE A 402 9.32 -25.92 -8.25
CA ILE A 402 10.34 -25.05 -8.83
C ILE A 402 10.29 -25.12 -10.36
N ARG A 403 10.13 -26.32 -10.93
CA ARG A 403 9.92 -26.49 -12.38
C ARG A 403 8.67 -25.78 -12.87
N TYR A 404 7.54 -26.03 -12.21
CA TYR A 404 6.26 -25.40 -12.56
C TYR A 404 6.33 -23.86 -12.49
N ALA A 405 6.92 -23.33 -11.41
CA ALA A 405 7.07 -21.89 -11.21
C ALA A 405 8.01 -21.27 -12.25
N ALA A 406 9.13 -21.93 -12.58
CA ALA A 406 10.06 -21.47 -13.62
C ALA A 406 9.39 -21.46 -15.01
N ASP A 407 8.65 -22.51 -15.35
CA ASP A 407 7.90 -22.60 -16.61
C ASP A 407 6.82 -21.51 -16.69
N LEU A 408 6.16 -21.22 -15.56
CA LEU A 408 5.12 -20.20 -15.51
C LEU A 408 5.68 -18.79 -15.59
N LEU A 409 6.79 -18.48 -14.89
CA LEU A 409 7.49 -17.20 -15.01
C LEU A 409 8.01 -17.00 -16.45
N GLY A 410 8.49 -18.08 -17.07
CA GLY A 410 8.92 -18.13 -18.46
C GLY A 410 10.34 -17.61 -18.69
N GLU A 411 10.85 -17.86 -19.91
CA GLU A 411 12.24 -17.59 -20.31
C GLU A 411 12.63 -16.10 -20.27
N THR A 412 11.65 -15.20 -20.23
CA THR A 412 11.88 -13.75 -20.12
C THR A 412 12.34 -13.33 -18.72
N LEU A 413 12.02 -14.12 -17.69
CA LEU A 413 12.32 -13.81 -16.30
C LEU A 413 13.35 -14.77 -15.69
N VAL A 414 13.28 -16.05 -16.07
CA VAL A 414 14.11 -17.10 -15.51
C VAL A 414 14.69 -17.94 -16.64
N SER A 415 16.01 -18.12 -16.67
CA SER A 415 16.67 -19.09 -17.54
C SER A 415 16.79 -20.44 -16.84
N ARG A 416 16.57 -21.51 -17.61
CA ARG A 416 16.76 -22.89 -17.16
C ARG A 416 17.64 -23.60 -18.17
N THR A 417 18.85 -23.97 -17.75
CA THR A 417 19.83 -24.64 -18.61
C THR A 417 20.18 -26.01 -18.03
N LYS A 418 20.28 -27.04 -18.87
CA LYS A 418 20.69 -28.37 -18.42
C LYS A 418 22.22 -28.43 -18.35
N GLN A 419 22.78 -28.76 -17.18
CA GLN A 419 24.22 -28.92 -16.95
C GLN A 419 24.44 -30.18 -16.11
N ASP A 420 25.32 -31.08 -16.56
CA ASP A 420 25.79 -32.26 -15.80
C ASP A 420 24.66 -33.04 -15.08
N ASP A 421 23.62 -33.39 -15.84
CA ASP A 421 22.39 -34.11 -15.43
C ASP A 421 21.40 -33.39 -14.49
N ASP A 422 21.67 -32.14 -14.10
CA ASP A 422 20.73 -31.30 -13.37
C ASP A 422 20.33 -30.04 -14.17
N PHE A 423 19.33 -29.32 -13.69
CA PHE A 423 18.94 -28.04 -14.27
C PHE A 423 19.50 -26.90 -13.43
N PHE A 424 20.27 -26.03 -14.06
CA PHE A 424 20.73 -24.78 -13.48
C PHE A 424 19.71 -23.67 -13.79
N ILE A 425 19.18 -23.04 -12.75
CA ILE A 425 18.14 -22.02 -12.82
C ILE A 425 18.73 -20.68 -12.40
N LYS A 426 18.52 -19.62 -13.20
CA LYS A 426 19.07 -18.29 -12.92
C LYS A 426 18.06 -17.18 -13.30
N PRO A 427 17.98 -16.08 -12.53
CA PRO A 427 17.20 -14.91 -12.97
C PRO A 427 17.85 -14.24 -14.19
N ILE A 428 17.03 -13.75 -15.12
CA ILE A 428 17.51 -12.94 -16.24
C ILE A 428 17.99 -11.58 -15.72
N SER A 429 19.21 -11.19 -16.06
CA SER A 429 19.89 -9.99 -15.52
C SER A 429 19.44 -8.66 -16.12
N SER A 430 18.45 -8.64 -17.01
CA SER A 430 17.85 -7.40 -17.52
C SER A 430 17.11 -6.67 -16.40
N ILE A 431 17.22 -5.34 -16.38
CA ILE A 431 16.52 -4.47 -15.42
C ILE A 431 15.01 -4.73 -15.45
N GLU A 432 14.43 -4.83 -16.64
CA GLU A 432 13.00 -5.10 -16.81
C GLU A 432 12.59 -6.44 -16.19
N SER A 433 13.37 -7.50 -16.42
CA SER A 433 13.13 -8.83 -15.85
C SER A 433 13.28 -8.85 -14.33
N LEU A 434 14.28 -8.15 -13.78
CA LEU A 434 14.50 -8.07 -12.34
C LEU A 434 13.39 -7.27 -11.63
N ILE A 435 12.91 -6.18 -12.23
CA ILE A 435 11.75 -5.41 -11.70
C ILE A 435 10.49 -6.27 -11.68
N GLU A 436 10.23 -7.05 -12.75
CA GLU A 436 9.08 -7.95 -12.79
C GLU A 436 9.23 -9.11 -11.79
N LEU A 437 10.42 -9.70 -11.66
CA LEU A 437 10.68 -10.75 -10.67
C LEU A 437 10.51 -10.21 -9.23
N ALA A 438 10.97 -8.98 -8.98
CA ALA A 438 10.80 -8.31 -7.70
C ALA A 438 9.32 -8.07 -7.36
N TYR A 439 8.45 -7.85 -8.37
CA TYR A 439 7.01 -7.76 -8.14
C TYR A 439 6.47 -9.03 -7.46
N TYR A 440 6.84 -10.22 -7.95
CA TYR A 440 6.40 -11.49 -7.37
C TYR A 440 7.03 -11.73 -5.99
N ALA A 441 8.32 -11.44 -5.83
CA ALA A 441 9.03 -11.57 -4.56
C ALA A 441 8.47 -10.67 -3.45
N ASN A 442 7.97 -9.48 -3.80
CA ASN A 442 7.44 -8.48 -2.88
C ASN A 442 6.17 -8.89 -2.13
N SER A 443 5.56 -10.02 -2.48
CA SER A 443 4.50 -10.62 -1.67
C SER A 443 5.02 -11.30 -0.39
N LEU A 444 6.31 -11.65 -0.35
CA LEU A 444 7.00 -12.22 0.81
C LEU A 444 7.85 -11.18 1.56
N THR A 445 8.36 -10.16 0.86
CA THR A 445 9.19 -9.09 1.46
C THR A 445 8.64 -8.51 2.77
N PRO A 446 7.34 -8.15 2.91
CA PRO A 446 6.81 -7.59 4.16
C PRO A 446 6.91 -8.51 5.37
N HIS A 447 7.00 -9.82 5.17
CA HIS A 447 7.12 -10.80 6.25
C HIS A 447 8.53 -10.84 6.84
N PHE A 448 9.54 -10.68 5.98
CA PHE A 448 10.94 -10.74 6.38
C PHE A 448 11.56 -9.37 6.66
N ILE A 449 10.82 -8.27 6.45
CA ILE A 449 11.38 -6.91 6.53
C ILE A 449 11.93 -6.59 7.92
N LEU A 450 11.22 -6.94 8.99
CA LEU A 450 11.67 -6.68 10.36
C LEU A 450 12.86 -7.57 10.73
N HIS A 451 12.93 -8.80 10.21
CA HIS A 451 14.09 -9.67 10.36
C HIS A 451 15.33 -9.10 9.67
N SER A 452 15.16 -8.43 8.53
CA SER A 452 16.27 -7.85 7.76
C SER A 452 16.86 -6.56 8.33
N VAL A 453 16.13 -5.86 9.20
CA VAL A 453 16.62 -4.62 9.85
C VAL A 453 17.60 -4.92 10.99
N MET A 454 17.55 -6.13 11.54
CA MET A 454 18.39 -6.56 12.66
C MET A 454 19.84 -6.76 12.19
N ASP A 455 20.68 -5.77 12.44
CA ASP A 455 22.13 -5.87 12.29
C ASP A 455 22.78 -6.34 13.61
N SER A 456 23.94 -6.99 13.59
CA SER A 456 24.62 -7.42 14.82
C SER A 456 25.93 -6.65 15.00
N GLY A 457 26.40 -6.55 16.24
CA GLY A 457 27.65 -5.85 16.59
C GLY A 457 27.50 -4.68 17.57
N ILE A 458 26.35 -4.58 18.25
CA ILE A 458 26.03 -3.51 19.20
C ILE A 458 25.31 -4.12 20.43
N SER A 459 25.31 -3.43 21.59
CA SER A 459 24.47 -3.83 22.76
C SER A 459 22.98 -3.95 22.37
N ARG A 460 22.25 -4.84 23.06
CA ARG A 460 20.83 -5.13 22.78
C ARG A 460 19.96 -3.86 22.70
N ARG A 461 20.18 -2.91 23.59
CA ARG A 461 19.38 -1.67 23.65
C ARG A 461 19.66 -0.76 22.45
N LEU A 462 20.93 -0.49 22.17
CA LEU A 462 21.32 0.38 21.05
C LEU A 462 20.98 -0.26 19.70
N LEU A 463 20.97 -1.61 19.62
CA LEU A 463 20.45 -2.32 18.46
C LEU A 463 18.95 -2.05 18.24
N LEU A 464 18.13 -2.18 19.29
CA LEU A 464 16.69 -1.91 19.18
C LEU A 464 16.42 -0.45 18.80
N ASP A 465 17.12 0.50 19.42
CA ASP A 465 17.02 1.92 19.08
C ASP A 465 17.35 2.17 17.59
N THR A 466 18.45 1.61 17.10
CA THR A 466 18.84 1.67 15.67
C THR A 466 17.79 1.02 14.76
N CYS A 467 17.23 -0.12 15.18
CA CYS A 467 16.17 -0.80 14.43
C CYS A 467 14.90 0.05 14.33
N ILE A 468 14.53 0.77 15.39
CA ILE A 468 13.37 1.67 15.40
C ILE A 468 13.59 2.84 14.44
N GLU A 469 14.78 3.45 14.44
CA GLU A 469 15.13 4.51 13.49
C GLU A 469 15.05 4.03 12.03
N ASN A 470 15.61 2.85 11.75
CA ASN A 470 15.51 2.22 10.42
C ASN A 470 14.05 1.89 10.05
N CYS A 471 13.24 1.44 11.00
CA CYS A 471 11.83 1.20 10.77
C CYS A 471 11.10 2.50 10.40
N ASP A 472 11.44 3.64 11.01
CA ASP A 472 10.82 4.93 10.70
C ASP A 472 11.08 5.40 9.26
N VAL A 473 12.25 5.06 8.70
CA VAL A 473 12.56 5.20 7.27
C VAL A 473 11.66 4.26 6.44
N LEU A 474 11.60 2.98 6.81
CA LEU A 474 10.90 1.94 6.06
C LEU A 474 9.37 2.03 6.11
N ARG A 475 8.78 2.78 7.05
CA ARG A 475 7.32 3.05 7.13
C ARG A 475 6.74 3.71 5.87
N TYR A 476 7.59 4.33 5.04
CA TYR A 476 7.18 4.89 3.76
C TYR A 476 7.10 3.84 2.64
N GLU A 477 7.80 2.72 2.80
CA GLU A 477 7.82 1.60 1.86
C GLU A 477 6.90 0.45 2.24
N PHE A 478 6.66 0.26 3.55
CA PHE A 478 5.96 -0.89 4.12
C PHE A 478 5.06 -0.49 5.29
N ILE A 479 4.00 -1.28 5.50
CA ILE A 479 3.23 -1.26 6.74
C ILE A 479 3.82 -2.35 7.65
N LEU A 480 4.63 -1.93 8.62
CA LEU A 480 5.50 -2.81 9.40
C LEU A 480 4.74 -3.61 10.48
N ASN A 481 3.81 -2.97 11.18
CA ASN A 481 3.06 -3.54 12.29
C ASN A 481 1.59 -3.12 12.23
N LYS A 482 0.71 -3.89 12.90
CA LYS A 482 -0.67 -3.42 13.11
C LYS A 482 -0.63 -2.18 14.00
N PRO A 483 -1.49 -1.17 13.76
CA PRO A 483 -1.60 0.00 14.64
C PRO A 483 -2.00 -0.33 16.09
N THR A 484 -2.48 -1.55 16.35
CA THR A 484 -2.81 -2.05 17.69
C THR A 484 -1.64 -2.76 18.38
N GLN A 485 -0.49 -2.90 17.72
CA GLN A 485 0.72 -3.54 18.24
C GLN A 485 1.82 -2.50 18.47
N ALA A 486 2.61 -2.68 19.53
CA ALA A 486 3.84 -1.94 19.71
C ALA A 486 4.94 -2.50 18.80
N LEU A 487 5.69 -1.60 18.15
CA LEU A 487 6.79 -2.01 17.26
C LEU A 487 7.97 -2.58 18.06
N GLU A 488 8.26 -2.01 19.23
CA GLU A 488 9.32 -2.45 20.15
C GLU A 488 9.13 -3.92 20.54
N ASP A 489 7.95 -4.30 21.06
CA ASP A 489 7.62 -5.69 21.41
C ASP A 489 7.82 -6.66 20.24
N MET A 490 7.47 -6.24 19.02
CA MET A 490 7.64 -7.06 17.81
C MET A 490 9.12 -7.25 17.46
N LEU A 491 9.94 -6.20 17.61
CA LEU A 491 11.38 -6.26 17.37
C LEU A 491 12.06 -7.15 18.43
N GLU A 492 11.64 -7.06 19.69
CA GLU A 492 12.15 -7.95 20.75
C GLU A 492 11.84 -9.42 20.47
N GLN A 493 10.59 -9.74 20.08
CA GLN A 493 10.21 -11.10 19.71
C GLN A 493 11.03 -11.62 18.53
N ILE A 494 11.26 -10.80 17.52
CA ILE A 494 12.08 -11.17 16.35
C ILE A 494 13.54 -11.36 16.74
N LEU A 495 14.08 -10.52 17.61
CA LEU A 495 15.44 -10.68 18.11
C LEU A 495 15.60 -12.03 18.83
N ASP A 496 14.64 -12.38 19.69
CA ASP A 496 14.64 -13.65 20.39
C ASP A 496 14.49 -14.84 19.41
N GLU A 497 13.67 -14.72 18.36
CA GLU A 497 13.60 -15.71 17.28
C GLU A 497 14.94 -15.87 16.53
N LEU A 498 15.63 -14.78 16.22
CA LEU A 498 16.93 -14.81 15.54
C LEU A 498 18.02 -15.43 16.42
N VAL A 499 17.95 -15.21 17.74
CA VAL A 499 18.83 -15.87 18.72
C VAL A 499 18.53 -17.37 18.80
N MET A 500 17.25 -17.75 18.86
CA MET A 500 16.85 -19.16 18.87
C MET A 500 17.24 -19.93 17.61
N ARG A 501 17.34 -19.25 16.47
CA ARG A 501 17.81 -19.82 15.19
C ARG A 501 19.34 -19.81 15.04
N ASP A 502 20.08 -19.39 16.06
CA ASP A 502 21.54 -19.20 16.04
C ASP A 502 22.01 -18.29 14.89
N ILE A 503 21.15 -17.38 14.41
CA ILE A 503 21.52 -16.35 13.42
C ILE A 503 22.31 -15.24 14.12
N ILE A 504 21.89 -14.91 15.34
CA ILE A 504 22.50 -13.93 16.23
C ILE A 504 22.89 -14.65 17.53
N ARG A 505 24.09 -14.40 18.06
CA ARG A 505 24.56 -14.96 19.33
C ARG A 505 24.62 -13.88 20.39
N THR A 506 24.11 -14.17 21.58
CA THR A 506 24.35 -13.36 22.77
C THR A 506 25.60 -13.87 23.48
N LYS A 507 26.36 -12.97 24.11
CA LYS A 507 27.56 -13.32 24.87
C LYS A 507 27.22 -14.26 26.03
N ASN A 508 27.87 -15.42 26.12
CA ASN A 508 27.69 -16.37 27.22
C ASN A 508 28.37 -15.84 28.50
N ILE A 509 27.62 -15.78 29.60
CA ILE A 509 28.09 -15.26 30.91
C ILE A 509 29.26 -16.10 31.48
N GLU A 510 29.32 -17.39 31.19
CA GLU A 510 30.35 -18.31 31.73
C GLU A 510 31.76 -18.07 31.18
N GLU A 511 31.89 -17.67 29.90
CA GLU A 511 33.20 -17.36 29.31
C GLU A 511 33.80 -16.08 29.89
N GLU A 512 32.96 -15.17 30.39
CA GLU A 512 33.41 -13.92 30.98
C GLU A 512 33.94 -14.08 32.40
N GLU A 513 33.41 -15.00 33.23
CA GLU A 513 34.03 -15.31 34.53
C GLU A 513 35.41 -15.90 34.34
N CYS A 514 35.56 -16.83 33.40
CA CYS A 514 36.85 -17.44 33.09
C CYS A 514 37.83 -16.42 32.50
N ALA A 515 37.38 -15.55 31.59
CA ALA A 515 38.21 -14.49 31.01
C ALA A 515 38.54 -13.37 32.01
N LYS A 516 37.63 -12.99 32.90
CA LYS A 516 37.89 -12.03 33.99
C LYS A 516 38.85 -12.63 35.02
N GLN A 517 38.70 -13.90 35.39
CA GLN A 517 39.65 -14.59 36.26
C GLN A 517 41.03 -14.69 35.61
N SER A 518 41.09 -15.00 34.31
CA SER A 518 42.35 -15.03 33.55
C SER A 518 43.02 -13.66 33.46
N ARG A 519 42.26 -12.59 33.17
CA ARG A 519 42.79 -11.21 33.16
C ARG A 519 43.23 -10.74 34.55
N LYS A 520 42.50 -11.11 35.61
CA LYS A 520 42.92 -10.86 37.00
C LYS A 520 44.20 -11.61 37.35
N LEU A 521 44.34 -12.87 36.90
CA LEU A 521 45.53 -13.68 37.11
C LEU A 521 46.74 -13.08 36.36
N VAL A 522 46.55 -12.64 35.11
CA VAL A 522 47.60 -11.96 34.32
C VAL A 522 48.03 -10.65 34.97
N LYS A 523 47.08 -9.78 35.40
CA LYS A 523 47.41 -8.56 36.17
C LYS A 523 48.13 -8.86 37.49
N TYR A 524 47.80 -9.97 38.17
CA TYR A 524 48.49 -10.39 39.39
C TYR A 524 49.94 -10.84 39.10
N LEU A 525 50.14 -11.57 38.00
CA LEU A 525 51.47 -12.02 37.54
C LEU A 525 52.33 -10.85 37.01
N GLU A 526 51.72 -9.86 36.36
CA GLU A 526 52.41 -8.65 35.89
C GLU A 526 52.78 -7.71 37.03
N ASN A 527 51.92 -7.57 38.05
CA ASN A 527 52.19 -6.75 39.24
C ASN A 527 53.26 -7.33 40.18
N GLU A 528 53.64 -8.60 40.05
CA GLU A 528 54.82 -9.15 40.76
C GLU A 528 56.16 -8.74 40.11
N MET A 529 56.15 -8.03 38.97
CA MET A 529 57.38 -7.70 38.24
C MET A 529 57.68 -6.21 38.01
N THR A 530 56.80 -5.25 38.33
CA THR A 530 57.15 -3.83 38.16
C THR A 530 56.38 -2.89 39.12
N ASP A 531 57.08 -2.36 40.11
CA ASP A 531 56.71 -1.11 40.81
C ASP A 531 57.01 0.07 39.89
N PHE A 532 56.05 0.54 39.08
CA PHE A 532 56.08 1.91 38.55
C PHE A 532 54.69 2.39 38.10
N TYR A 533 54.38 3.65 38.40
CA TYR A 533 53.10 4.32 38.16
C TYR A 533 52.72 4.33 36.68
N ASP A 534 51.48 3.91 36.35
CA ASP A 534 50.71 4.57 35.30
C ASP A 534 49.20 4.50 35.60
N SER A 535 48.61 5.68 35.69
CA SER A 535 47.17 5.91 35.74
C SER A 535 46.65 5.97 34.31
N GLU A 536 46.31 4.82 33.73
CA GLU A 536 45.45 4.80 32.54
C GLU A 536 43.99 4.74 32.99
N GLU A 537 43.22 5.76 32.60
CA GLU A 537 41.76 5.74 32.64
C GLU A 537 41.28 4.51 31.86
N GLU A 538 40.63 3.56 32.55
CA GLU A 538 39.85 2.50 31.91
C GLU A 538 38.76 3.18 31.07
N THR A 539 39.03 3.39 29.79
CA THR A 539 37.96 3.54 28.81
C THR A 539 37.31 2.17 28.72
N ASP A 540 36.12 2.05 29.31
CA ASP A 540 35.22 0.92 29.09
C ASP A 540 34.99 0.81 27.58
N ILE A 541 35.78 -0.02 26.90
CA ILE A 541 35.48 -0.45 25.54
C ILE A 541 34.19 -1.27 25.68
N GLU A 542 33.04 -0.67 25.35
CA GLU A 542 31.75 -1.36 25.25
C GLU A 542 31.91 -2.51 24.25
N VAL A 543 32.25 -3.69 24.77
CA VAL A 543 32.31 -4.90 23.96
C VAL A 543 30.88 -5.25 23.57
N PRO A 544 30.58 -5.44 22.28
CA PRO A 544 29.24 -5.81 21.83
C PRO A 544 28.72 -7.04 22.59
N GLU A 545 27.52 -6.96 23.14
CA GLU A 545 26.87 -8.10 23.82
C GLU A 545 26.29 -9.10 22.82
N ILE A 546 26.15 -8.69 21.56
CA ILE A 546 25.49 -9.44 20.49
C ILE A 546 26.44 -9.58 19.29
N PHE A 547 26.62 -10.81 18.81
CA PHE A 547 27.50 -11.17 17.70
C PHE A 547 26.73 -11.87 16.57
N ARG A 548 27.24 -11.77 15.34
CA ARG A 548 26.78 -12.61 14.21
C ARG A 548 27.34 -14.02 14.40
N SER A 549 26.53 -15.04 14.18
CA SER A 549 27.03 -16.42 14.10
C SER A 549 27.76 -16.65 12.78
N GLU A 550 28.95 -17.24 12.82
CA GLU A 550 29.74 -17.60 11.63
C GLU A 550 29.07 -18.72 10.81
N ASN A 551 28.25 -19.55 11.46
CA ASN A 551 27.59 -20.68 10.81
C ASN A 551 26.40 -20.28 9.93
N THR A 552 25.86 -19.07 10.10
CA THR A 552 24.64 -18.58 9.44
C THR A 552 24.88 -17.37 8.52
N ILE A 553 26.11 -17.16 8.06
CA ILE A 553 26.48 -16.02 7.20
C ILE A 553 25.59 -15.94 5.96
N ARG A 554 25.25 -17.08 5.35
CA ARG A 554 24.40 -17.13 4.16
C ARG A 554 22.98 -16.62 4.45
N GLU A 555 22.39 -17.01 5.58
CA GLU A 555 21.04 -16.56 5.96
C GLU A 555 21.01 -15.06 6.29
N GLN A 556 22.05 -14.56 6.95
CA GLN A 556 22.22 -13.12 7.22
C GLN A 556 22.32 -12.33 5.91
N GLN A 557 23.13 -12.79 4.95
CA GLN A 557 23.23 -12.19 3.63
C GLN A 557 21.88 -12.21 2.89
N ASN A 558 21.15 -13.31 2.97
CA ASN A 558 19.82 -13.43 2.37
C ASN A 558 18.85 -12.38 2.94
N LEU A 559 18.86 -12.16 4.26
CA LEU A 559 18.07 -11.14 4.93
C LEU A 559 18.48 -9.73 4.48
N MET A 560 19.78 -9.42 4.41
CA MET A 560 20.26 -8.12 3.93
C MET A 560 19.84 -7.84 2.48
N ASN A 561 19.87 -8.87 1.62
CA ASN A 561 19.46 -8.75 0.21
C ASN A 561 17.99 -8.36 0.03
N ILE A 562 17.14 -8.52 1.05
CA ILE A 562 15.74 -8.09 1.03
C ILE A 562 15.63 -6.56 1.09
N LEU A 563 16.48 -5.92 1.91
CA LEU A 563 16.49 -4.46 2.08
C LEU A 563 17.38 -3.74 1.09
N ALA A 564 18.43 -4.40 0.60
CA ALA A 564 19.46 -3.78 -0.21
C ALA A 564 18.92 -2.99 -1.42
N PRO A 565 17.91 -3.47 -2.18
CA PRO A 565 17.32 -2.69 -3.27
C PRO A 565 16.83 -1.30 -2.86
N TYR A 566 16.14 -1.21 -1.71
CA TYR A 566 15.56 0.03 -1.22
C TYR A 566 16.64 0.95 -0.67
N ALA A 567 17.60 0.40 0.08
CA ALA A 567 18.73 1.15 0.61
C ALA A 567 19.55 1.79 -0.53
N HIS A 568 19.82 1.04 -1.61
CA HIS A 568 20.49 1.58 -2.79
C HIS A 568 19.69 2.69 -3.47
N THR A 569 18.37 2.53 -3.65
CA THR A 569 17.54 3.62 -4.20
C THR A 569 17.65 4.88 -3.32
N TYR A 570 17.53 4.75 -2.00
CA TYR A 570 17.56 5.88 -1.07
C TYR A 570 18.93 6.56 -1.04
N TYR A 571 20.01 5.77 -1.08
CA TYR A 571 21.37 6.26 -1.23
C TYR A 571 21.55 7.12 -2.50
N TYR A 572 21.07 6.64 -3.65
CA TYR A 572 21.17 7.42 -4.90
C TYR A 572 20.31 8.69 -4.85
N VAL A 573 19.12 8.65 -4.26
CA VAL A 573 18.29 9.86 -4.08
C VAL A 573 19.01 10.88 -3.21
N ALA A 574 19.61 10.44 -2.08
CA ALA A 574 20.38 11.30 -1.18
C ALA A 574 21.58 11.94 -1.90
N GLN A 575 22.33 11.14 -2.66
CA GLN A 575 23.48 11.64 -3.44
C GLN A 575 23.06 12.67 -4.51
N SER A 576 21.88 12.53 -5.10
CA SER A 576 21.33 13.44 -6.11
C SER A 576 20.78 14.75 -5.52
N LEU A 577 20.62 14.87 -4.19
CA LEU A 577 20.17 16.12 -3.56
C LEU A 577 21.11 17.29 -3.80
N LYS A 578 22.40 17.04 -4.04
CA LYS A 578 23.38 18.07 -4.44
C LYS A 578 22.97 18.85 -5.70
N LEU A 579 22.15 18.27 -6.57
CA LEU A 579 21.62 18.94 -7.77
C LEU A 579 20.66 20.08 -7.44
N LEU A 580 20.05 20.05 -6.25
CA LEU A 580 19.11 21.07 -5.76
C LEU A 580 19.82 22.24 -5.07
N ASN A 581 21.16 22.26 -5.06
CA ASN A 581 21.91 23.38 -4.48
C ASN A 581 21.65 24.67 -5.25
N ASN A 582 21.06 25.67 -4.58
CA ASN A 582 20.66 26.97 -5.14
C ASN A 582 19.71 26.91 -6.36
N THR A 583 19.06 25.77 -6.63
CA THR A 583 18.13 25.63 -7.77
C THR A 583 16.86 24.89 -7.37
N SER A 584 15.75 25.23 -8.04
CA SER A 584 14.50 24.48 -7.91
C SER A 584 14.24 23.65 -9.15
N ILE A 585 14.00 22.35 -8.99
CA ILE A 585 13.77 21.42 -10.10
C ILE A 585 12.35 20.85 -10.03
N LEU A 586 11.71 20.61 -11.18
CA LEU A 586 10.43 19.91 -11.22
C LEU A 586 10.57 18.48 -10.69
N GLU A 587 9.69 18.06 -9.78
CA GLU A 587 9.72 16.70 -9.19
C GLU A 587 9.77 15.61 -10.27
N THR A 588 8.99 15.78 -11.34
CA THR A 588 8.95 14.82 -12.45
C THR A 588 10.25 14.75 -13.23
N GLU A 589 11.01 15.84 -13.34
CA GLU A 589 12.31 15.84 -14.01
C GLU A 589 13.38 15.27 -13.08
N PHE A 590 13.37 15.66 -11.79
CA PHE A 590 14.28 15.13 -10.78
C PHE A 590 14.19 13.60 -10.65
N VAL A 591 12.97 13.06 -10.60
CA VAL A 591 12.74 11.61 -10.57
C VAL A 591 13.30 10.92 -11.82
N LYS A 592 13.15 11.51 -13.02
CA LYS A 592 13.71 10.93 -14.25
C LYS A 592 15.23 10.90 -14.24
N ILE A 593 15.87 11.97 -13.73
CA ILE A 593 17.34 12.04 -13.61
C ILE A 593 17.83 10.90 -12.72
N ILE A 594 17.25 10.76 -11.52
CA ILE A 594 17.62 9.68 -10.58
C ILE A 594 17.42 8.30 -11.21
N ILE A 595 16.26 8.05 -11.84
CA ILE A 595 15.99 6.76 -12.48
C ILE A 595 16.99 6.46 -13.60
N SER A 596 17.40 7.47 -14.37
CA SER A 596 18.44 7.34 -15.40
C SER A 596 19.81 7.04 -14.79
N ASP A 597 20.15 7.68 -13.67
CA ASP A 597 21.43 7.48 -12.97
C ASP A 597 21.52 6.08 -12.36
N ILE A 598 20.46 5.63 -11.67
CA ILE A 598 20.40 4.26 -11.12
C ILE A 598 20.51 3.25 -12.26
N LYS A 599 19.78 3.45 -13.36
CA LYS A 599 19.85 2.57 -14.54
C LYS A 599 21.28 2.47 -15.09
N LYS A 600 21.97 3.59 -15.26
CA LYS A 600 23.38 3.62 -15.71
C LYS A 600 24.30 2.85 -14.75
N ASN A 601 24.08 2.99 -13.44
CA ASN A 601 24.89 2.29 -12.44
C ASN A 601 24.63 0.78 -12.41
N VAL A 602 23.40 0.34 -12.68
CA VAL A 602 23.07 -1.09 -12.86
C VAL A 602 23.70 -1.63 -14.14
N ASP A 603 23.55 -0.92 -15.26
CA ASP A 603 24.13 -1.33 -16.56
C ASP A 603 25.68 -1.43 -16.48
N ASN A 604 26.32 -0.55 -15.69
CA ASN A 604 27.76 -0.58 -15.42
C ASN A 604 28.19 -1.59 -14.34
N SER A 605 27.28 -2.40 -13.81
CA SER A 605 27.54 -3.36 -12.72
C SER A 605 28.06 -2.76 -11.40
N ILE A 606 27.82 -1.46 -11.17
CA ILE A 606 28.13 -0.78 -9.89
C ILE A 606 27.04 -1.11 -8.86
N CYS A 607 25.77 -1.17 -9.30
CA CYS A 607 24.64 -1.59 -8.48
C CYS A 607 24.19 -3.00 -8.92
N PRO A 608 24.28 -4.04 -8.06
CA PRO A 608 23.85 -5.40 -8.44
C PRO A 608 22.32 -5.60 -8.35
N TYR A 609 21.58 -4.56 -7.98
CA TYR A 609 20.13 -4.60 -7.75
C TYR A 609 19.39 -3.84 -8.86
N GLY A 610 18.96 -4.56 -9.92
CA GLY A 610 18.18 -3.97 -11.00
C GLY A 610 16.79 -3.48 -10.55
N GLU A 611 16.25 -4.13 -9.52
CA GLU A 611 15.01 -3.75 -8.85
C GLU A 611 15.08 -2.43 -8.07
N SER A 612 16.29 -1.87 -7.84
CA SER A 612 16.47 -0.51 -7.28
C SER A 612 15.97 0.58 -8.22
N VAL A 613 15.77 0.28 -9.51
CA VAL A 613 15.15 1.19 -10.48
C VAL A 613 13.63 1.23 -10.24
N SER A 614 13.22 1.97 -9.21
CA SER A 614 11.82 2.12 -8.83
C SER A 614 11.39 3.57 -8.64
N THR A 615 10.49 4.03 -9.51
CA THR A 615 9.87 5.36 -9.40
C THR A 615 9.08 5.52 -8.11
N GLU A 616 8.45 4.45 -7.60
CA GLU A 616 7.69 4.51 -6.34
C GLU A 616 8.63 4.68 -5.15
N SER A 617 9.71 3.90 -5.07
CA SER A 617 10.70 4.01 -3.98
C SER A 617 11.39 5.38 -3.95
N VAL A 618 11.72 5.95 -5.12
CA VAL A 618 12.25 7.32 -5.22
C VAL A 618 11.25 8.33 -4.63
N LYS A 619 9.96 8.23 -4.97
CA LYS A 619 8.93 9.13 -4.43
C LYS A 619 8.72 8.96 -2.93
N ASN A 620 8.83 7.75 -2.42
CA ASN A 620 8.75 7.48 -0.99
C ASN A 620 9.93 8.08 -0.23
N CYS A 621 11.14 7.97 -0.77
CA CYS A 621 12.34 8.64 -0.25
C CYS A 621 12.17 10.18 -0.24
N LEU A 622 11.59 10.77 -1.29
CA LEU A 622 11.31 12.21 -1.32
C LEU A 622 10.31 12.64 -0.24
N LYS A 623 9.25 11.86 0.02
CA LYS A 623 8.31 12.14 1.12
C LYS A 623 8.99 12.06 2.49
N LEU A 624 9.90 11.11 2.67
CA LEU A 624 10.69 10.98 3.89
C LEU A 624 11.55 12.24 4.09
N PHE A 625 12.29 12.66 3.07
CA PHE A 625 13.13 13.86 3.13
C PHE A 625 12.33 15.15 3.32
N GLU A 626 11.11 15.22 2.77
CA GLU A 626 10.16 16.32 3.04
C GLU A 626 9.75 16.33 4.52
N LYS A 627 9.41 15.18 5.12
CA LYS A 627 9.10 15.10 6.56
C LYS A 627 10.29 15.46 7.44
N TRP A 628 11.50 15.07 7.05
CA TRP A 628 12.74 15.44 7.74
C TRP A 628 13.17 16.89 7.48
N SER A 629 12.39 17.66 6.71
CA SER A 629 12.71 19.05 6.34
C SER A 629 14.05 19.21 5.59
N VAL A 630 14.54 18.12 4.96
CA VAL A 630 15.74 18.12 4.12
C VAL A 630 15.44 18.75 2.76
N ILE A 631 14.22 18.55 2.25
CA ILE A 631 13.73 19.17 1.02
C ILE A 631 12.39 19.85 1.27
N ASN A 632 12.09 20.88 0.48
CA ASN A 632 10.79 21.51 0.43
C ASN A 632 10.13 21.26 -0.92
N ILE A 633 8.83 20.94 -0.90
CA ILE A 633 8.04 20.73 -2.12
C ILE A 633 6.97 21.80 -2.22
N TYR A 634 7.09 22.68 -3.22
CA TYR A 634 6.11 23.75 -3.46
C TYR A 634 5.30 23.44 -4.72
N SER A 635 3.99 23.72 -4.68
CA SER A 635 3.13 23.59 -5.86
C SER A 635 2.90 24.96 -6.50
N GLN A 636 3.47 25.20 -7.68
CA GLN A 636 3.29 26.42 -8.45
C GLN A 636 2.52 26.11 -9.74
N HIS A 637 1.35 26.72 -9.95
CA HIS A 637 0.47 26.47 -11.12
C HIS A 637 0.14 24.98 -11.39
N GLY A 638 0.10 24.15 -10.34
CA GLY A 638 -0.16 22.71 -10.44
C GLY A 638 1.07 21.85 -10.77
N LEU A 639 2.26 22.44 -10.84
CA LEU A 639 3.54 21.76 -10.96
C LEU A 639 4.22 21.71 -9.59
N ARG A 640 4.77 20.54 -9.22
CA ARG A 640 5.53 20.36 -7.97
C ARG A 640 7.01 20.63 -8.22
N LEU A 641 7.55 21.63 -7.53
CA LEU A 641 8.95 22.03 -7.55
C LEU A 641 9.62 21.57 -6.25
N LEU A 642 10.83 21.05 -6.37
CA LEU A 642 11.69 20.61 -5.28
C LEU A 642 12.79 21.65 -5.06
N SER A 643 13.06 21.99 -3.80
CA SER A 643 14.26 22.74 -3.38
C SER A 643 14.85 22.13 -2.12
N LEU A 644 16.11 22.45 -1.79
CA LEU A 644 16.68 22.10 -0.48
C LEU A 644 15.97 22.86 0.66
N GLY A 645 15.89 22.21 1.81
CA GLY A 645 15.42 22.79 3.06
C GLY A 645 16.40 23.83 3.60
N THR A 646 15.88 24.84 4.30
CA THR A 646 16.67 25.95 4.84
C THR A 646 17.69 25.55 5.89
N SER A 647 17.52 24.39 6.54
CA SER A 647 18.46 23.81 7.51
C SER A 647 19.74 23.24 6.88
N MET A 648 19.75 22.93 5.58
CA MET A 648 20.87 22.31 4.86
C MET A 648 21.67 23.31 4.00
N ILE A 649 21.41 24.62 4.11
CA ILE A 649 22.12 25.64 3.32
C ILE A 649 23.61 25.77 3.73
N HIS A 650 24.03 25.15 4.84
CA HIS A 650 25.45 25.09 5.20
C HIS A 650 26.18 23.93 4.48
N PRO A 651 27.22 24.23 3.68
CA PRO A 651 27.89 23.27 2.80
C PRO A 651 28.70 22.18 3.53
N THR A 652 28.80 22.20 4.86
CA THR A 652 29.49 21.19 5.68
C THR A 652 28.61 20.01 6.09
N THR A 653 27.33 20.01 5.70
CA THR A 653 26.31 19.01 6.12
C THR A 653 25.81 18.11 4.98
N LEU A 654 26.26 18.35 3.74
CA LEU A 654 26.02 17.55 2.53
C LEU A 654 27.20 16.61 2.30
#